data_AF-A0A410DWX3-F1
#
_entry.id   AF-A0A410DWX3-F1
#
_cell.length_a   1.000
_cell.length_b   1.000
_cell.length_c   1.000
_cell.angle_alpha   90.00
_cell.angle_beta   90.00
_cell.angle_gamma   90.00
#
_symmetry.space_group_name_H-M   'P 1'
#
loop_
_entity.id
_entity.type
_entity.pdbx_description
1 polymer ?
#
loop_
_entity_poly.entity_id
_entity_poly.type
_entity_poly.pdbx_seq_one_letter_code
_entity_poly.pdbx_strand_id
1 'polypeptide(L)'
;MQLNVEQKKLVQSKPAGHSLIRGVAGSGKTTVAVNRIPFLMEHYCIDDNDKVLMVTYNKSLISYIKYVYEKVQKDREEEQLSLFQSDNKKVDIKNIDSLMYAYFKEYCKTNKLNLEVEGKRNNLVNHIIKAMAEVKKEAVEVKFLEPNYLPFIMEEIGWIKACKYLHIEEYQEADRLGRMSSQKADGPQKLQKNSKLRAAIFKVMEAYNKSLRAENKVDFHDMSLFALEQSKKSFYKKYAHIIVDESQDLTRVQLEFLNNIISNKEYSSITFVADTAQSIYPQSWLVKGRSFASVGFDVKGRSNSLSKNYRTTTQIAEAAYSLLEKDTQIIEDENFVKPSLLDKQGHYPVFRVFEDKKQEENYVVKLLTELKAKYNYGDIAIVARTNEQISEFKNFLEDKKIPNKLMAKSDGYEFGDDKIKLLTMHSIKGLEFKVVIIIGLNSKYMPLRSVTIDDEDLLESRERKLMYVGMTRATERLYLTCDGTPSKFILDIDPRFLKYSDNTLMRSFYHIRQENYNFKEKVKDLYSYEEKIRQWVINELKESYKYPLNLINIEQQVNVFSKVGFVDVAVNIYRNNVKAPYIFIEVKRKGFGLLNCLEQLKSYIAASPTCQYGIATDGVDLIIINRNLEIVDDIEVFQTSMLPSSLEEYTYVDLKSNQVSKFTRDCNSIKEIIIDNSYIFPENEIKRMNVFSSIAAGNPILINSSVEEEFYLPQKWVGSSNNTYMVKVKGDSMINANICNGDIVVIRQQNTANNYEIAAVDLDGNTTLKRFVKMGDTILLMPENPSYEPIQVSEGQMSVLGVAVGVLKKL
;
A
#
# COMPACT_ATOMS: atom_id res chain seq x y z
N MET A 1 14.53 -13.53 23.95
CA MET A 1 14.14 -12.91 22.63
C MET A 1 15.41 -12.77 21.80
N GLN A 2 15.51 -13.32 20.58
CA GLN A 2 16.78 -13.31 19.84
C GLN A 2 17.06 -11.95 19.19
N LEU A 3 18.17 -11.31 19.60
CA LEU A 3 18.69 -10.09 18.99
C LEU A 3 19.45 -10.41 17.69
N ASN A 4 19.30 -9.58 16.67
CA ASN A 4 20.12 -9.69 15.46
C ASN A 4 21.57 -9.20 15.70
N VAL A 5 22.46 -9.41 14.72
CA VAL A 5 23.89 -9.04 14.84
C VAL A 5 24.11 -7.55 15.11
N GLU A 6 23.38 -6.67 14.42
CA GLU A 6 23.46 -5.21 14.61
C GLU A 6 23.01 -4.80 16.01
N GLN A 7 21.88 -5.33 16.47
CA GLN A 7 21.32 -5.10 17.79
C GLN A 7 22.25 -5.61 18.89
N LYS A 8 22.83 -6.82 18.73
CA LYS A 8 23.83 -7.37 19.66
C LYS A 8 25.05 -6.46 19.78
N LYS A 9 25.57 -5.97 18.64
CA LYS A 9 26.69 -5.02 18.60
C LYS A 9 26.38 -3.72 19.35
N LEU A 10 25.16 -3.21 19.24
CA LEU A 10 24.73 -2.02 19.99
C LEU A 10 24.61 -2.29 21.49
N VAL A 11 24.01 -3.41 21.88
CA VAL A 11 23.90 -3.83 23.28
C VAL A 11 25.27 -3.93 23.95
N GLN A 12 26.24 -4.56 23.27
CA GLN A 12 27.58 -4.83 23.78
C GLN A 12 28.59 -3.68 23.55
N SER A 13 28.15 -2.56 22.98
CA SER A 13 29.05 -1.43 22.71
C SER A 13 29.55 -0.79 24.01
N LYS A 14 30.85 -0.48 24.07
CA LYS A 14 31.48 0.18 25.22
C LYS A 14 30.79 1.53 25.50
N PRO A 15 30.46 1.88 26.76
CA PRO A 15 29.97 3.20 27.11
C PRO A 15 31.02 4.26 26.78
N ALA A 16 30.59 5.34 26.14
CA ALA A 16 31.48 6.39 25.64
C ALA A 16 30.82 7.77 25.78
N GLY A 17 30.52 8.20 27.00
CA GLY A 17 29.81 9.46 27.24
C GLY A 17 28.40 9.43 26.63
N HIS A 18 28.16 10.19 25.56
CA HIS A 18 26.84 10.22 24.91
C HIS A 18 26.82 9.37 23.64
N SER A 19 25.72 8.62 23.45
CA SER A 19 25.48 7.82 22.26
C SER A 19 24.04 7.96 21.80
N LEU A 20 23.81 7.74 20.51
CA LEU A 20 22.49 7.87 19.90
C LEU A 20 22.17 6.63 19.05
N ILE A 21 21.01 6.03 19.31
CA ILE A 21 20.45 4.94 18.51
C ILE A 21 19.19 5.47 17.85
N ARG A 22 19.27 5.74 16.55
CA ARG A 22 18.13 6.14 15.72
C ARG A 22 17.54 4.89 15.07
N GLY A 23 16.26 4.92 14.72
CA GLY A 23 15.71 3.85 13.91
C GLY A 23 14.24 4.02 13.63
N VAL A 24 13.74 3.23 12.69
CA VAL A 24 12.34 3.24 12.26
C VAL A 24 11.40 2.61 13.27
N ALA A 25 10.09 2.85 13.13
CA ALA A 25 9.08 2.15 13.91
C ALA A 25 9.30 0.63 13.83
N GLY A 26 9.19 -0.07 14.96
CA GLY A 26 9.32 -1.53 14.97
C GLY A 26 10.73 -2.10 14.85
N SER A 27 11.80 -1.30 14.86
CA SER A 27 13.18 -1.82 14.70
C SER A 27 13.83 -2.48 15.92
N GLY A 28 13.07 -2.65 17.01
CA GLY A 28 13.58 -3.23 18.26
C GLY A 28 14.40 -2.25 19.12
N LYS A 29 14.25 -0.94 18.91
CA LYS A 29 14.88 0.13 19.70
C LYS A 29 14.77 -0.07 21.22
N THR A 30 13.54 -0.17 21.73
CA THR A 30 13.27 -0.43 23.15
C THR A 30 13.89 -1.75 23.61
N THR A 31 13.83 -2.79 22.76
CA THR A 31 14.46 -4.09 23.06
C THR A 31 15.98 -3.96 23.23
N VAL A 32 16.66 -3.23 22.35
CA VAL A 32 18.11 -2.92 22.47
C VAL A 32 18.39 -2.13 23.75
N ALA A 33 17.58 -1.12 24.04
CA ALA A 33 17.71 -0.28 25.23
C ALA A 33 17.62 -1.12 26.52
N VAL A 34 16.64 -2.01 26.60
CA VAL A 34 16.44 -2.90 27.77
C VAL A 34 17.54 -3.95 27.89
N ASN A 35 17.93 -4.58 26.78
CA ASN A 35 19.00 -5.60 26.79
C ASN A 35 20.39 -5.01 27.10
N ARG A 36 20.56 -3.70 26.97
CA ARG A 36 21.79 -2.98 27.34
C ARG A 36 21.93 -2.80 28.85
N ILE A 37 20.84 -2.81 29.62
CA ILE A 37 20.88 -2.62 31.08
C ILE A 37 21.74 -3.69 31.77
N PRO A 38 21.51 -5.01 31.58
CA PRO A 38 22.33 -6.02 32.23
C PRO A 38 23.81 -5.95 31.83
N PHE A 39 24.10 -5.67 30.55
CA PHE A 39 25.48 -5.51 30.06
C PHE A 39 26.22 -4.35 30.77
N LEU A 40 25.55 -3.22 30.99
CA LEU A 40 26.14 -2.10 31.73
C LEU A 40 26.33 -2.43 33.21
N MET A 41 25.38 -3.14 33.82
CA MET A 41 25.52 -3.57 35.22
C MET A 41 26.70 -4.52 35.42
N GLU A 42 26.85 -5.49 34.52
CA GLU A 42 27.85 -6.56 34.62
C GLU A 42 29.28 -6.06 34.37
N HIS A 43 29.45 -5.10 33.45
CA HIS A 43 30.79 -4.69 33.00
C HIS A 43 31.18 -3.25 33.34
N TYR A 44 30.21 -2.38 33.70
CA TYR A 44 30.45 -0.95 33.85
C TYR A 44 29.79 -0.30 35.09
N CYS A 45 29.16 -1.08 35.97
CA CYS A 45 28.77 -0.64 37.31
C CYS A 45 29.77 -1.21 38.33
N ILE A 46 30.92 -0.54 38.44
CA ILE A 46 32.09 -0.99 39.20
C ILE A 46 31.90 -0.69 40.69
N ASP A 47 31.33 0.47 41.03
CA ASP A 47 31.16 0.88 42.42
C ASP A 47 29.81 0.39 42.99
N ASP A 48 29.74 0.18 44.31
CA ASP A 48 28.50 -0.24 44.98
C ASP A 48 27.35 0.75 44.80
N ASN A 49 27.68 2.03 44.65
CA ASN A 49 26.71 3.10 44.42
C ASN A 49 26.32 3.27 42.94
N ASP A 50 26.92 2.51 42.02
CA ASP A 50 26.57 2.59 40.60
C ASP A 50 25.17 2.05 40.35
N LYS A 51 24.41 2.85 39.61
CA LYS A 51 23.04 2.54 39.22
C LYS A 51 22.82 2.89 37.76
N VAL A 52 21.97 2.10 37.13
CA VAL A 52 21.48 2.33 35.77
C VAL A 52 20.05 2.88 35.85
N LEU A 53 19.80 3.98 35.16
CA LEU A 53 18.48 4.57 35.00
C LEU A 53 17.96 4.34 33.58
N MET A 54 16.79 3.74 33.45
CA MET A 54 16.02 3.69 32.21
C MET A 54 14.87 4.70 32.31
N VAL A 55 14.86 5.68 31.42
CA VAL A 55 13.85 6.74 31.37
C VAL A 55 12.97 6.58 30.15
N THR A 56 11.67 6.77 30.33
CA THR A 56 10.69 6.78 29.24
C THR A 56 9.89 8.07 29.23
N TYR A 57 9.46 8.51 28.04
CA TYR A 57 8.50 9.61 27.91
C TYR A 57 7.07 9.16 28.26
N ASN A 58 6.62 8.00 27.77
CA ASN A 58 5.27 7.51 28.03
C ASN A 58 5.20 6.63 29.29
N LYS A 59 4.23 6.88 30.17
CA LYS A 59 3.95 6.08 31.37
C LYS A 59 3.49 4.66 31.01
N SER A 60 2.69 4.50 29.95
CA SER A 60 2.16 3.19 29.54
C SER A 60 3.26 2.22 29.10
N LEU A 61 4.42 2.72 28.65
CA LEU A 61 5.57 1.91 28.22
C LEU A 61 6.35 1.32 29.41
N ILE A 62 6.19 1.86 30.62
CA ILE A 62 6.94 1.40 31.80
C ILE A 62 6.63 -0.06 32.10
N SER A 63 5.34 -0.43 32.12
CA SER A 63 4.94 -1.81 32.40
C SER A 63 5.53 -2.77 31.39
N TYR A 64 5.54 -2.39 30.11
CA TYR A 64 6.16 -3.19 29.04
C TYR A 64 7.66 -3.33 29.22
N ILE A 65 8.39 -2.24 29.49
CA ILE A 65 9.84 -2.28 29.70
C ILE A 65 10.19 -3.14 30.91
N LYS A 66 9.45 -3.02 32.02
CA LYS A 66 9.65 -3.86 33.20
C LYS A 66 9.44 -5.34 32.88
N TYR A 67 8.36 -5.67 32.17
CA TYR A 67 8.09 -7.03 31.73
C TYR A 67 9.21 -7.60 30.84
N VAL A 68 9.67 -6.83 29.84
CA VAL A 68 10.78 -7.25 28.97
C VAL A 68 12.07 -7.42 29.78
N TYR A 69 12.35 -6.52 30.72
CA TYR A 69 13.53 -6.59 31.58
C TYR A 69 13.50 -7.85 32.47
N GLU A 70 12.37 -8.14 33.12
CA GLU A 70 12.18 -9.36 33.93
C GLU A 70 12.40 -10.62 33.10
N LYS A 71 11.92 -10.64 31.85
CA LYS A 71 12.15 -11.77 30.93
C LYS A 71 13.64 -11.93 30.58
N VAL A 72 14.33 -10.83 30.28
CA VAL A 72 15.77 -10.86 29.97
C VAL A 72 16.59 -11.35 31.17
N GLN A 73 16.19 -11.01 32.40
CA GLN A 73 16.85 -11.52 33.61
C GLN A 73 16.64 -13.03 33.76
N LYS A 74 15.42 -13.54 33.59
CA LYS A 74 15.13 -14.98 33.65
C LYS A 74 15.90 -15.78 32.60
N ASP A 75 15.87 -15.32 31.33
CA ASP A 75 16.60 -15.97 30.23
C ASP A 75 18.12 -16.08 30.57
N ARG A 76 18.69 -15.11 31.29
CA ARG A 76 20.11 -15.11 31.71
C ARG A 76 20.39 -15.99 32.93
N GLU A 77 19.49 -16.04 33.91
CA GLU A 77 19.62 -16.91 35.10
C GLU A 77 19.56 -18.40 34.71
N GLU A 78 18.83 -18.75 33.65
CA GLU A 78 18.80 -20.11 33.10
C GLU A 78 20.09 -20.48 32.33
N GLU A 79 20.74 -19.51 31.66
CA GLU A 79 21.99 -19.72 30.93
C GLU A 79 23.25 -19.74 31.83
N GLN A 80 23.21 -19.06 32.98
CA GLN A 80 24.33 -18.98 33.92
C GLN A 80 23.99 -19.70 35.25
N LEU A 81 24.54 -20.90 35.47
CA LEU A 81 24.56 -21.54 36.80
C LEU A 81 25.16 -20.57 37.83
N SER A 82 24.29 -19.98 38.65
CA SER A 82 24.53 -18.76 39.43
C SER A 82 25.68 -18.85 40.43
N LEU A 83 26.69 -17.99 40.27
CA LEU A 83 27.66 -17.63 41.33
C LEU A 83 27.48 -16.18 41.84
N PHE A 84 26.68 -15.35 41.15
CA PHE A 84 26.38 -13.97 41.56
C PHE A 84 24.88 -13.74 41.48
N GLN A 85 24.23 -13.44 42.61
CA GLN A 85 22.84 -12.99 42.61
C GLN A 85 22.74 -11.66 41.85
N SER A 86 21.80 -11.57 40.92
CA SER A 86 21.45 -10.35 40.19
C SER A 86 20.93 -9.30 41.18
N ASP A 87 21.73 -8.28 41.47
CA ASP A 87 21.37 -7.24 42.45
C ASP A 87 20.37 -6.24 41.83
N ASN A 88 19.10 -6.66 41.73
CA ASN A 88 17.99 -5.89 41.14
C ASN A 88 17.77 -4.50 41.76
N LYS A 89 18.45 -4.18 42.87
CA LYS A 89 18.45 -2.86 43.53
C LYS A 89 19.25 -1.78 42.79
N LYS A 90 20.05 -2.14 41.77
CA LYS A 90 20.88 -1.20 40.99
C LYS A 90 20.19 -0.61 39.75
N VAL A 91 18.94 -0.97 39.45
CA VAL A 91 18.21 -0.48 38.26
C VAL A 91 16.97 0.31 38.65
N ASP A 92 16.83 1.51 38.10
CA ASP A 92 15.61 2.31 38.17
C ASP A 92 14.97 2.43 36.78
N ILE A 93 13.69 2.05 36.65
CA ILE A 93 12.88 2.25 35.42
C ILE A 93 11.76 3.25 35.74
N LYS A 94 11.85 4.46 35.19
CA LYS A 94 10.98 5.59 35.56
C LYS A 94 10.49 6.39 34.35
N ASN A 95 9.32 7.01 34.51
CA ASN A 95 8.86 8.07 33.60
C ASN A 95 9.64 9.36 33.92
N ILE A 96 9.98 10.15 32.90
CA ILE A 96 10.71 11.41 33.09
C ILE A 96 9.96 12.38 34.02
N ASP A 97 8.65 12.55 33.86
CA ASP A 97 7.89 13.51 34.68
C ASP A 97 7.75 13.01 36.12
N SER A 98 7.57 11.69 36.31
CA SER A 98 7.58 11.09 37.66
C SER A 98 8.94 11.25 38.36
N LEU A 99 10.04 11.14 37.60
CA LEU A 99 11.37 11.36 38.12
C LEU A 99 11.58 12.83 38.51
N MET A 100 11.22 13.77 37.64
CA MET A 100 11.32 15.21 37.92
C MET A 100 10.40 15.64 39.06
N TYR A 101 9.20 15.06 39.18
CA TYR A 101 8.27 15.35 40.27
C TYR A 101 8.88 15.06 41.66
N ALA A 102 9.72 14.02 41.77
CA ALA A 102 10.43 13.72 43.02
C ALA A 102 11.41 14.86 43.38
N TYR A 103 12.15 15.39 42.41
CA TYR A 103 13.05 16.53 42.60
C TYR A 103 12.28 17.83 42.86
N PHE A 104 11.12 18.03 42.25
CA PHE A 104 10.23 19.15 42.58
C PHE A 104 9.75 19.09 44.03
N LYS A 105 9.34 17.93 44.53
CA LYS A 105 8.97 17.78 45.96
C LYS A 105 10.15 18.07 46.89
N GLU A 106 11.35 17.67 46.51
CA GLU A 106 12.58 18.00 47.25
C GLU A 106 12.88 19.51 47.21
N TYR A 107 12.68 20.17 46.06
CA TYR A 107 12.79 21.62 45.93
C TYR A 107 11.83 22.34 46.89
N CYS A 108 10.56 21.94 46.90
CA CYS A 108 9.56 22.50 47.80
C CYS A 108 9.96 22.32 49.26
N LYS A 109 10.44 21.13 49.64
CA LYS A 109 10.90 20.85 51.01
C LYS A 109 12.11 21.70 51.39
N THR A 110 13.11 21.80 50.52
CA THR A 110 14.36 22.55 50.76
C THR A 110 14.09 24.04 50.91
N ASN A 111 13.19 24.59 50.10
CA ASN A 111 12.84 26.01 50.10
C ASN A 111 11.62 26.35 51.00
N LYS A 112 11.08 25.38 51.75
CA LYS A 112 9.89 25.53 52.62
C LYS A 112 8.67 26.10 51.87
N LEU A 113 8.46 25.65 50.63
CA LEU A 113 7.34 26.05 49.78
C LEU A 113 6.23 24.98 49.82
N ASN A 114 4.97 25.40 49.88
CA ASN A 114 3.82 24.51 49.81
C ASN A 114 3.18 24.55 48.41
N LEU A 115 3.91 24.17 47.37
CA LEU A 115 3.43 24.23 45.99
C LEU A 115 2.82 22.90 45.51
N GLU A 116 1.70 22.99 44.80
CA GLU A 116 1.03 21.87 44.15
C GLU A 116 0.99 22.01 42.63
N VAL A 117 1.00 20.89 41.91
CA VAL A 117 0.94 20.88 40.45
C VAL A 117 -0.52 20.85 40.01
N GLU A 118 -0.97 21.88 39.29
CA GLU A 118 -2.31 21.94 38.70
C GLU A 118 -2.32 21.21 37.36
N GLY A 119 -3.03 20.09 37.29
CA GLY A 119 -3.14 19.28 36.07
C GLY A 119 -4.46 19.44 35.32
N LYS A 120 -5.47 20.08 35.91
CA LYS A 120 -6.79 20.20 35.28
C LYS A 120 -6.75 21.29 34.20
N ARG A 121 -6.90 20.88 32.94
CA ARG A 121 -6.88 21.78 31.77
C ARG A 121 -7.82 22.98 31.94
N ASN A 122 -9.03 22.78 32.46
CA ASN A 122 -10.00 23.87 32.65
C ASN A 122 -9.51 24.93 33.64
N ASN A 123 -8.80 24.51 34.71
CA ASN A 123 -8.23 25.45 35.67
C ASN A 123 -7.10 26.26 35.02
N LEU A 124 -6.19 25.60 34.31
CA LEU A 124 -5.10 26.27 33.58
C LEU A 124 -5.64 27.28 32.57
N VAL A 125 -6.68 26.90 31.81
CA VAL A 125 -7.40 27.78 30.88
C VAL A 125 -7.93 29.02 31.60
N ASN A 126 -8.59 28.85 32.74
CA ASN A 126 -9.15 29.96 33.51
C ASN A 126 -8.07 30.94 33.98
N HIS A 127 -6.92 30.45 34.44
CA HIS A 127 -5.80 31.31 34.83
C HIS A 127 -5.20 32.07 33.65
N ILE A 128 -5.09 31.45 32.48
CA ILE A 128 -4.58 32.12 31.27
C ILE A 128 -5.56 33.19 30.78
N ILE A 129 -6.87 32.91 30.80
CA ILE A 129 -7.88 33.93 30.46
C ILE A 129 -7.79 35.13 31.40
N LYS A 130 -7.64 34.90 32.72
CA LYS A 130 -7.43 35.98 33.70
C LYS A 130 -6.17 36.78 33.38
N ALA A 131 -5.06 36.12 33.10
CA ALA A 131 -3.79 36.75 32.74
C ALA A 131 -3.88 37.56 31.44
N MET A 132 -4.56 37.04 30.42
CA MET A 132 -4.82 37.76 29.17
C MET A 132 -5.64 39.03 29.42
N ALA A 133 -6.65 38.96 30.29
CA ALA A 133 -7.47 40.12 30.65
C ALA A 133 -6.69 41.17 31.45
N GLU A 134 -5.77 40.76 32.32
CA GLU A 134 -4.84 41.65 33.05
C GLU A 134 -3.91 42.39 32.08
N VAL A 135 -3.22 41.65 31.20
CA VAL A 135 -2.29 42.23 30.22
C VAL A 135 -3.01 43.11 29.21
N LYS A 136 -4.25 42.79 28.83
CA LYS A 136 -5.07 43.61 27.92
C LYS A 136 -5.40 44.99 28.51
N LYS A 137 -5.43 45.16 29.85
CA LYS A 137 -5.61 46.48 30.49
C LYS A 137 -4.38 47.35 30.36
N GLU A 138 -3.19 46.75 30.35
CA GLU A 138 -1.90 47.45 30.25
C GLU A 138 -1.43 47.64 28.80
N ALA A 139 -1.87 46.77 27.89
CA ALA A 139 -1.47 46.77 26.49
C ALA A 139 -2.63 47.19 25.58
N VAL A 140 -2.52 48.38 24.99
CA VAL A 140 -3.46 48.88 23.97
C VAL A 140 -3.19 48.19 22.62
N GLU A 141 -4.26 47.70 22.00
CA GLU A 141 -4.36 47.15 20.62
C GLU A 141 -3.45 45.97 20.26
N VAL A 142 -3.58 44.85 20.97
CA VAL A 142 -3.09 43.55 20.47
C VAL A 142 -4.27 42.63 20.16
N LYS A 143 -4.64 42.51 18.87
CA LYS A 143 -5.71 41.61 18.37
C LYS A 143 -5.58 40.15 18.87
N PHE A 144 -4.36 39.73 19.21
CA PHE A 144 -4.05 38.36 19.63
C PHE A 144 -4.36 38.04 21.10
N LEU A 145 -4.90 38.97 21.91
CA LEU A 145 -5.33 38.71 23.29
C LEU A 145 -6.83 38.37 23.42
N GLU A 146 -7.45 37.91 22.33
CA GLU A 146 -8.85 37.48 22.32
C GLU A 146 -8.98 35.98 22.69
N PRO A 147 -10.13 35.54 23.26
CA PRO A 147 -10.35 34.15 23.67
C PRO A 147 -10.12 33.13 22.55
N ASN A 148 -10.34 33.51 21.28
CA ASN A 148 -10.12 32.64 20.14
C ASN A 148 -8.65 32.20 20.01
N TYR A 149 -7.68 33.00 20.46
CA TYR A 149 -6.24 32.69 20.41
C TYR A 149 -5.73 31.90 21.62
N LEU A 150 -6.60 31.57 22.57
CA LEU A 150 -6.23 30.86 23.80
C LEU A 150 -5.44 29.56 23.52
N PRO A 151 -5.84 28.65 22.61
CA PRO A 151 -5.07 27.43 22.33
C PRO A 151 -3.63 27.72 21.91
N PHE A 152 -3.44 28.73 21.05
CA PHE A 152 -2.11 29.14 20.60
C PHE A 152 -1.27 29.73 21.74
N ILE A 153 -1.84 30.64 22.54
CA ILE A 153 -1.14 31.26 23.68
C ILE A 153 -0.73 30.17 24.68
N MET A 154 -1.61 29.24 25.01
CA MET A 154 -1.29 28.10 25.89
C MET A 154 -0.10 27.30 25.36
N GLU A 155 -0.11 27.00 24.06
CA GLU A 155 0.93 26.20 23.42
C GLU A 155 2.28 26.95 23.33
N GLU A 156 2.24 28.26 23.06
CA GLU A 156 3.42 29.13 23.02
C GLU A 156 4.01 29.33 24.41
N ILE A 157 3.20 29.58 25.45
CA ILE A 157 3.66 29.64 26.84
C ILE A 157 4.35 28.33 27.24
N GLY A 158 3.74 27.19 26.92
CA GLY A 158 4.34 25.88 27.17
C GLY A 158 5.67 25.71 26.44
N TRP A 159 5.78 26.20 25.20
CA TRP A 159 7.03 26.19 24.43
C TRP A 159 8.13 27.04 25.05
N ILE A 160 7.80 28.27 25.47
CA ILE A 160 8.74 29.21 26.12
C ILE A 160 9.35 28.53 27.35
N LYS A 161 8.50 27.97 28.23
CA LYS A 161 8.94 27.25 29.43
C LYS A 161 9.73 25.99 29.09
N ALA A 162 9.29 25.18 28.12
CA ALA A 162 9.96 23.95 27.71
C ALA A 162 11.35 24.19 27.07
N CYS A 163 11.54 25.35 26.42
CA CYS A 163 12.82 25.80 25.88
C CYS A 163 13.67 26.58 26.90
N LYS A 164 13.13 26.81 28.11
CA LYS A 164 13.79 27.55 29.19
C LYS A 164 14.14 28.99 28.81
N TYR A 165 13.24 29.70 28.12
CA TYR A 165 13.36 31.15 27.92
C TYR A 165 12.72 31.83 29.13
N LEU A 166 13.55 32.12 30.15
CA LEU A 166 13.11 32.65 31.44
C LEU A 166 13.11 34.18 31.47
N HIS A 167 13.84 34.79 30.53
CA HIS A 167 13.93 36.24 30.37
C HIS A 167 13.33 36.67 29.02
N ILE A 168 12.79 37.88 28.99
CA ILE A 168 12.11 38.42 27.79
C ILE A 168 13.08 38.55 26.63
N GLU A 169 14.34 38.93 26.89
CA GLU A 169 15.40 39.08 25.88
C GLU A 169 15.64 37.75 25.16
N GLU A 170 15.71 36.64 25.90
CA GLU A 170 15.90 35.30 25.35
C GLU A 170 14.75 34.91 24.42
N TYR A 171 13.50 35.16 24.82
CA TYR A 171 12.33 34.86 23.98
C TYR A 171 12.22 35.77 22.76
N GLN A 172 12.60 37.04 22.90
CA GLN A 172 12.53 38.02 21.81
C GLN A 172 13.53 37.70 20.69
N GLU A 173 14.72 37.19 21.03
CA GLU A 173 15.76 36.81 20.07
C GLU A 173 15.64 35.37 19.58
N ALA A 174 14.88 34.52 20.26
CA ALA A 174 14.76 33.10 19.97
C ALA A 174 14.30 32.80 18.53
N ASP A 175 15.00 31.86 17.89
CA ASP A 175 14.51 31.20 16.68
C ASP A 175 13.44 30.18 17.05
N ARG A 176 12.23 30.40 16.52
CA ARG A 176 11.05 29.55 16.72
C ARG A 176 11.11 28.30 15.82
N LEU A 177 12.25 27.59 15.84
CA LEU A 177 12.47 26.36 15.09
C LEU A 177 11.47 25.28 15.49
N GLY A 178 10.97 24.51 14.52
CA GLY A 178 9.89 23.53 14.73
C GLY A 178 8.50 24.14 14.96
N ARG A 179 8.38 25.47 14.89
CA ARG A 179 7.13 26.24 14.97
C ARG A 179 6.84 27.05 13.69
N MET A 180 7.64 26.85 12.64
CA MET A 180 7.58 27.56 11.36
C MET A 180 7.75 26.57 10.20
N SER A 181 6.94 26.67 9.16
CA SER A 181 7.11 25.93 7.90
C SER A 181 8.38 26.37 7.17
N SER A 182 9.07 25.40 6.57
CA SER A 182 10.30 25.62 5.80
C SER A 182 10.05 26.19 4.40
N GLN A 183 8.81 26.16 3.91
CA GLN A 183 8.51 26.38 2.48
C GLN A 183 8.33 27.84 2.06
N LYS A 184 8.33 28.79 3.00
CA LYS A 184 8.29 30.23 2.68
C LYS A 184 9.31 31.01 3.49
N ALA A 185 10.44 31.31 2.84
CA ALA A 185 11.39 32.32 3.34
C ALA A 185 10.76 33.72 3.44
N ASP A 186 9.69 33.99 2.66
CA ASP A 186 8.96 35.27 2.60
C ASP A 186 7.50 35.20 3.10
N GLY A 187 7.14 34.17 3.87
CA GLY A 187 5.90 34.21 4.64
C GLY A 187 6.08 35.17 5.82
N PRO A 188 5.08 35.97 6.23
CA PRO A 188 5.23 36.82 7.39
C PRO A 188 5.63 35.94 8.58
N GLN A 189 6.80 36.19 9.19
CA GLN A 189 7.11 35.67 10.52
C GLN A 189 5.95 36.11 11.43
N LYS A 190 4.96 35.25 11.69
CA LYS A 190 3.75 35.66 12.43
C LYS A 190 4.06 36.16 13.84
N LEU A 191 5.18 35.71 14.40
CA LEU A 191 5.85 36.31 15.56
C LEU A 191 7.27 36.74 15.19
N GLN A 192 7.41 37.94 14.62
CA GLN A 192 8.72 38.56 14.39
C GLN A 192 9.52 38.64 15.69
N LYS A 193 10.85 38.48 15.58
CA LYS A 193 11.78 38.76 16.68
C LYS A 193 11.60 40.21 17.15
N ASN A 194 11.79 40.46 18.44
CA ASN A 194 11.64 41.79 19.04
C ASN A 194 10.26 42.46 18.85
N SER A 195 9.20 41.68 18.59
CA SER A 195 7.86 42.23 18.35
C SER A 195 7.12 42.56 19.65
N LYS A 196 6.21 43.56 19.57
CA LYS A 196 5.26 43.87 20.66
C LYS A 196 4.39 42.67 21.03
N LEU A 197 4.10 41.81 20.05
CA LEU A 197 3.29 40.61 20.26
C LEU A 197 4.04 39.55 21.10
N ARG A 198 5.32 39.28 20.81
CA ARG A 198 6.15 38.41 21.67
C ARG A 198 6.25 38.99 23.09
N ALA A 199 6.44 40.30 23.23
CA ALA A 199 6.45 40.96 24.54
C ALA A 199 5.13 40.75 25.29
N ALA A 200 3.99 40.90 24.62
CA ALA A 200 2.68 40.67 25.22
C ALA A 200 2.48 39.20 25.64
N ILE A 201 2.84 38.23 24.81
CA ILE A 201 2.73 36.79 25.13
C ILE A 201 3.58 36.44 26.36
N PHE A 202 4.81 36.98 26.44
CA PHE A 202 5.68 36.77 27.59
C PHE A 202 5.09 37.38 28.86
N LYS A 203 4.55 38.60 28.80
CA LYS A 203 3.83 39.20 29.93
C LYS A 203 2.63 38.37 30.36
N VAL A 204 1.88 37.79 29.41
CA VAL A 204 0.76 36.88 29.73
C VAL A 204 1.28 35.65 30.47
N MET A 205 2.43 35.08 30.07
CA MET A 205 3.08 34.00 30.81
C MET A 205 3.40 34.40 32.25
N GLU A 206 4.00 35.58 32.47
CA GLU A 206 4.36 36.05 33.81
C GLU A 206 3.12 36.26 34.69
N ALA A 207 2.09 36.94 34.17
CA ALA A 207 0.82 37.14 34.86
C ALA A 207 0.11 35.80 35.15
N TYR A 208 0.16 34.85 34.23
CA TYR A 208 -0.36 33.49 34.41
C TYR A 208 0.38 32.75 35.53
N ASN A 209 1.71 32.77 35.54
CA ASN A 209 2.51 32.15 36.59
C ASN A 209 2.24 32.78 37.95
N LYS A 210 2.12 34.12 38.01
CA LYS A 210 1.75 34.86 39.22
C LYS A 210 0.35 34.46 39.71
N SER A 211 -0.61 34.33 38.81
CA SER A 211 -1.98 33.91 39.13
C SER A 211 -2.03 32.51 39.72
N LEU A 212 -1.28 31.55 39.16
CA LEU A 212 -1.17 30.20 39.72
C LEU A 212 -0.48 30.20 41.10
N ARG A 213 0.64 30.91 41.23
CA ARG A 213 1.41 30.99 42.47
C ARG A 213 0.63 31.64 43.62
N ALA A 214 -0.28 32.56 43.33
CA ALA A 214 -1.18 33.14 44.33
C ALA A 214 -2.09 32.09 44.99
N GLU A 215 -2.39 30.99 44.30
CA GLU A 215 -3.11 29.82 44.83
C GLU A 215 -2.17 28.71 45.31
N ASN A 216 -0.87 28.98 45.47
CA ASN A 216 0.16 27.99 45.76
C ASN A 216 0.25 26.86 44.72
N LYS A 217 -0.08 27.17 43.46
CA LYS A 217 -0.06 26.22 42.36
C LYS A 217 1.01 26.55 41.33
N VAL A 218 1.43 25.53 40.60
CA VAL A 218 2.33 25.61 39.44
C VAL A 218 1.82 24.68 38.35
N ASP A 219 2.16 24.94 37.09
CA ASP A 219 1.88 23.98 36.02
C ASP A 219 3.00 22.94 35.87
N PHE A 220 2.80 21.97 34.97
CA PHE A 220 3.78 20.91 34.71
C PHE A 220 5.13 21.41 34.19
N HIS A 221 5.15 22.53 33.45
CA HIS A 221 6.39 23.08 32.92
C HIS A 221 7.16 23.84 34.01
N ASP A 222 6.47 24.58 34.87
CA ASP A 222 7.06 25.20 36.07
C ASP A 222 7.64 24.14 37.01
N MET A 223 6.89 23.05 37.24
CA MET A 223 7.39 21.89 38.00
C MET A 223 8.72 21.38 37.44
N SER A 224 8.80 21.26 36.11
CA SER A 224 10.01 20.80 35.42
C SER A 224 11.19 21.76 35.60
N LEU A 225 10.94 23.07 35.56
CA LEU A 225 11.96 24.11 35.79
C LEU A 225 12.50 24.07 37.23
N PHE A 226 11.62 23.94 38.23
CA PHE A 226 12.02 23.82 39.64
C PHE A 226 12.78 22.51 39.91
N ALA A 227 12.35 21.40 39.31
CA ALA A 227 13.07 20.13 39.38
C ALA A 227 14.48 20.23 38.76
N LEU A 228 14.62 20.94 37.63
CA LEU A 228 15.91 21.25 37.03
C LEU A 228 16.79 22.08 37.97
N GLU A 229 16.23 23.10 38.63
CA GLU A 229 16.97 23.91 39.61
C GLU A 229 17.47 23.06 40.78
N GLN A 230 16.61 22.19 41.32
CA GLN A 230 16.98 21.29 42.42
C GLN A 230 18.03 20.27 42.00
N SER A 231 17.98 19.74 40.77
CA SER A 231 18.97 18.77 40.27
C SER A 231 20.40 19.29 40.28
N LYS A 232 20.60 20.63 40.23
CA LYS A 232 21.92 21.25 40.33
C LYS A 232 22.46 21.32 41.75
N LYS A 233 21.56 21.44 42.73
CA LYS A 233 21.89 21.57 44.16
C LYS A 233 21.97 20.21 44.86
N SER A 234 21.21 19.25 44.36
CA SER A 234 21.01 17.94 44.97
C SER A 234 22.08 16.94 44.54
N PHE A 235 22.78 16.35 45.52
CA PHE A 235 23.62 15.17 45.31
C PHE A 235 22.82 13.85 45.41
N TYR A 236 21.48 13.95 45.53
CA TYR A 236 20.65 12.95 46.20
C TYR A 236 20.37 11.67 45.39
N LYS A 237 20.87 11.57 44.16
CA LYS A 237 21.01 10.34 43.36
C LYS A 237 21.69 10.67 42.04
N LYS A 238 22.92 10.19 41.85
CA LYS A 238 23.57 10.20 40.54
C LYS A 238 23.57 8.78 39.96
N TYR A 239 23.40 8.68 38.64
CA TYR A 239 23.41 7.40 37.93
C TYR A 239 24.70 7.27 37.14
N ALA A 240 25.31 6.09 37.15
CA ALA A 240 26.47 5.81 36.31
C ALA A 240 26.07 5.80 34.83
N HIS A 241 24.92 5.20 34.53
CA HIS A 241 24.40 5.14 33.17
C HIS A 241 22.93 5.54 33.11
N ILE A 242 22.58 6.30 32.08
CA ILE A 242 21.20 6.66 31.78
C ILE A 242 20.88 6.18 30.36
N ILE A 243 19.77 5.48 30.19
CA ILE A 243 19.22 5.09 28.90
C ILE A 243 17.88 5.79 28.76
N VAL A 244 17.68 6.49 27.65
CA VAL A 244 16.51 7.33 27.40
C VAL A 244 15.78 6.81 26.19
N ASP A 245 14.62 6.19 26.39
CA ASP A 245 13.73 5.77 25.32
C ASP A 245 12.76 6.88 24.92
N GLU A 246 12.34 6.90 23.66
CA GLU A 246 11.51 7.96 23.07
C GLU A 246 12.10 9.37 23.26
N SER A 247 13.44 9.47 23.19
CA SER A 247 14.18 10.71 23.49
C SER A 247 13.84 11.89 22.56
N GLN A 248 13.26 11.63 21.39
CA GLN A 248 12.78 12.66 20.48
C GLN A 248 11.61 13.48 21.02
N ASP A 249 10.89 12.98 22.03
CA ASP A 249 9.76 13.70 22.64
C ASP A 249 10.20 14.66 23.76
N LEU A 250 11.44 14.54 24.25
CA LEU A 250 11.91 15.30 25.41
C LEU A 250 12.07 16.79 25.12
N THR A 251 11.71 17.60 26.12
CA THR A 251 11.94 19.06 26.15
C THR A 251 13.41 19.37 26.49
N ARG A 252 13.85 20.60 26.22
CA ARG A 252 15.20 21.05 26.63
C ARG A 252 15.40 20.97 28.14
N VAL A 253 14.39 21.36 28.92
CA VAL A 253 14.45 21.31 30.39
C VAL A 253 14.65 19.88 30.90
N GLN A 254 13.94 18.91 30.32
CA GLN A 254 14.10 17.48 30.66
C GLN A 254 15.48 16.95 30.26
N LEU A 255 15.98 17.33 29.08
CA LEU A 255 17.32 16.97 28.61
C LEU A 255 18.42 17.53 29.52
N GLU A 256 18.38 18.81 29.86
CA GLU A 256 19.32 19.43 30.82
C GLU A 256 19.24 18.78 32.21
N PHE A 257 18.04 18.38 32.65
CA PHE A 257 17.85 17.68 33.92
C PHE A 257 18.56 16.32 33.94
N LEU A 258 18.42 15.52 32.87
CA LEU A 258 19.11 14.24 32.74
C LEU A 258 20.64 14.40 32.78
N ASN A 259 21.15 15.50 32.21
CA ASN A 259 22.58 15.81 32.26
C ASN A 259 23.09 16.15 33.67
N ASN A 260 22.25 16.70 34.55
CA ASN A 260 22.67 17.02 35.92
C ASN A 260 22.71 15.80 36.85
N ILE A 261 21.91 14.77 36.56
CA ILE A 261 21.77 13.58 37.42
C ILE A 261 22.69 12.41 36.98
N ILE A 262 23.51 12.59 35.95
CA ILE A 262 24.57 11.63 35.60
C ILE A 262 25.78 11.79 36.55
N SER A 263 26.40 10.68 36.90
CA SER A 263 27.67 10.64 37.63
C SER A 263 28.81 11.15 36.75
N ASN A 264 29.77 11.87 37.32
CA ASN A 264 30.94 12.36 36.59
C ASN A 264 32.09 11.34 36.67
N LYS A 265 31.93 10.18 36.02
CA LYS A 265 32.93 9.10 35.97
C LYS A 265 33.33 8.84 34.53
N GLU A 266 34.54 8.32 34.30
CA GLU A 266 35.04 8.07 32.93
C GLU A 266 34.18 7.09 32.13
N TYR A 267 33.56 6.12 32.82
CA TYR A 267 32.67 5.13 32.21
C TYR A 267 31.20 5.58 32.19
N SER A 268 30.86 6.73 32.75
CA SER A 268 29.47 7.20 32.76
C SER A 268 28.95 7.42 31.34
N SER A 269 27.68 7.11 31.12
CA SER A 269 27.12 7.29 29.78
C SER A 269 25.63 7.60 29.74
N ILE A 270 25.24 8.38 28.73
CA ILE A 270 23.84 8.60 28.35
C ILE A 270 23.61 8.00 26.95
N THR A 271 22.68 7.06 26.85
CA THR A 271 22.27 6.46 25.58
C THR A 271 20.88 6.97 25.21
N PHE A 272 20.80 7.77 24.15
CA PHE A 272 19.53 8.25 23.60
C PHE A 272 19.02 7.28 22.56
N VAL A 273 17.75 6.92 22.65
CA VAL A 273 17.05 6.08 21.68
C VAL A 273 15.93 6.91 21.08
N ALA A 274 15.93 7.08 19.75
CA ALA A 274 15.10 8.08 19.08
C ALA A 274 14.49 7.60 17.76
N ASP A 275 13.31 8.15 17.46
CA ASP A 275 12.63 8.03 16.15
C ASP A 275 11.89 9.32 15.82
N THR A 276 12.54 10.23 15.08
CA THR A 276 11.97 11.56 14.78
C THR A 276 10.73 11.53 13.90
N ALA A 277 10.49 10.45 13.15
CA ALA A 277 9.24 10.22 12.42
C ALA A 277 8.05 10.05 13.37
N GLN A 278 8.31 9.62 14.62
CA GLN A 278 7.30 9.48 15.66
C GLN A 278 7.24 10.68 16.62
N SER A 279 7.99 11.76 16.39
CA SER A 279 7.92 12.98 17.21
C SER A 279 6.60 13.71 16.95
N ILE A 280 5.65 13.58 17.89
CA ILE A 280 4.28 14.11 17.77
C ILE A 280 3.98 15.24 18.78
N TYR A 281 4.91 15.54 19.70
CA TYR A 281 4.70 16.54 20.75
C TYR A 281 5.33 17.90 20.39
N PRO A 282 4.62 19.02 20.57
CA PRO A 282 5.08 20.32 20.05
C PRO A 282 6.19 20.98 20.87
N GLN A 283 6.34 20.57 22.12
CA GLN A 283 7.36 21.10 23.03
C GLN A 283 8.69 20.35 22.94
N SER A 284 8.78 19.33 22.08
CA SER A 284 9.97 18.50 21.92
C SER A 284 11.14 19.31 21.36
N TRP A 285 12.34 19.03 21.86
CA TRP A 285 13.54 19.77 21.48
C TRP A 285 14.09 19.36 20.11
N LEU A 286 14.01 18.05 19.78
CA LEU A 286 14.51 17.52 18.51
C LEU A 286 13.54 17.84 17.37
N VAL A 287 13.89 18.87 16.61
CA VAL A 287 13.19 19.33 15.41
C VAL A 287 14.24 19.75 14.38
N LYS A 288 13.84 19.96 13.11
CA LYS A 288 14.76 20.47 12.07
C LYS A 288 15.50 21.73 12.57
N GLY A 289 16.83 21.68 12.56
CA GLY A 289 17.72 22.75 13.06
C GLY A 289 18.10 22.68 14.54
N ARG A 290 17.54 21.77 15.34
CA ARG A 290 17.95 21.51 16.74
C ARG A 290 18.39 20.07 16.93
N SER A 291 19.58 19.87 17.48
CA SER A 291 20.17 18.56 17.73
C SER A 291 20.51 18.36 19.21
N PHE A 292 20.87 17.14 19.60
CA PHE A 292 21.39 16.87 20.94
C PHE A 292 22.64 17.68 21.28
N ALA A 293 23.47 18.02 20.28
CA ALA A 293 24.67 18.81 20.48
C ALA A 293 24.36 20.25 20.95
N SER A 294 23.23 20.84 20.55
CA SER A 294 22.85 22.20 20.94
C SER A 294 22.47 22.33 22.43
N VAL A 295 22.26 21.21 23.12
CA VAL A 295 22.03 21.15 24.58
C VAL A 295 23.18 20.48 25.33
N GLY A 296 24.33 20.33 24.68
CA GLY A 296 25.57 19.87 25.32
C GLY A 296 25.87 18.38 25.21
N PHE A 297 25.08 17.60 24.46
CA PHE A 297 25.36 16.17 24.25
C PHE A 297 26.15 15.94 22.97
N ASP A 298 27.44 15.67 23.10
CA ASP A 298 28.29 15.23 21.98
C ASP A 298 28.05 13.76 21.62
N VAL A 299 27.33 13.53 20.52
CA VAL A 299 27.04 12.20 19.93
C VAL A 299 27.82 11.96 18.63
N LYS A 300 28.78 12.83 18.27
CA LYS A 300 29.52 12.73 17.01
C LYS A 300 30.30 11.40 16.95
N GLY A 301 30.20 10.71 15.81
CA GLY A 301 30.81 9.39 15.61
C GLY A 301 30.20 8.24 16.43
N ARG A 302 29.15 8.51 17.23
CA ARG A 302 28.51 7.56 18.16
C ARG A 302 26.99 7.45 17.90
N SER A 303 26.58 7.76 16.68
CA SER A 303 25.21 7.63 16.20
C SER A 303 25.08 6.39 15.33
N ASN A 304 24.22 5.45 15.72
CA ASN A 304 23.91 4.25 14.96
C ASN A 304 22.45 4.26 14.51
N SER A 305 22.15 3.67 13.35
CA SER A 305 20.80 3.59 12.79
C SER A 305 20.31 2.14 12.71
N LEU A 306 19.03 1.94 13.03
CA LEU A 306 18.30 0.68 12.88
C LEU A 306 17.18 0.86 11.85
N SER A 307 17.44 0.46 10.60
CA SER A 307 16.52 0.63 9.46
C SER A 307 15.55 -0.53 9.26
N LYS A 308 15.85 -1.72 9.79
CA LYS A 308 15.02 -2.93 9.67
C LYS A 308 13.90 -2.94 10.72
N ASN A 309 12.65 -3.07 10.28
CA ASN A 309 11.46 -3.22 11.15
C ASN A 309 11.14 -4.71 11.36
N TYR A 310 10.97 -5.16 12.59
CA TYR A 310 10.70 -6.58 12.90
C TYR A 310 9.29 -6.82 13.45
N ARG A 311 8.50 -5.75 13.55
CA ARG A 311 7.22 -5.72 14.25
C ARG A 311 6.05 -5.76 13.27
N THR A 312 6.03 -4.78 12.38
CA THR A 312 4.93 -4.51 11.45
C THR A 312 5.16 -5.26 10.14
N THR A 313 4.10 -5.62 9.43
CA THR A 313 4.22 -6.27 8.12
C THR A 313 4.77 -5.30 7.08
N THR A 314 5.43 -5.82 6.05
CA THR A 314 5.94 -5.01 4.92
C THR A 314 4.83 -4.14 4.33
N GLN A 315 3.65 -4.71 4.11
CA GLN A 315 2.50 -4.06 3.48
C GLN A 315 1.96 -2.87 4.30
N ILE A 316 1.87 -3.01 5.63
CA ILE A 316 1.44 -1.90 6.51
C ILE A 316 2.54 -0.82 6.56
N ALA A 317 3.81 -1.23 6.60
CA ALA A 317 4.92 -0.29 6.60
C ALA A 317 5.01 0.51 5.29
N GLU A 318 4.79 -0.12 4.13
CA GLU A 318 4.72 0.54 2.82
C GLU A 318 3.59 1.57 2.77
N ALA A 319 2.38 1.20 3.19
CA ALA A 319 1.25 2.11 3.25
C ALA A 319 1.55 3.33 4.15
N ALA A 320 2.02 3.08 5.38
CA ALA A 320 2.34 4.14 6.33
C ALA A 320 3.50 5.03 5.87
N TYR A 321 4.50 4.46 5.19
CA TYR A 321 5.63 5.22 4.66
C TYR A 321 5.23 6.09 3.47
N SER A 322 4.36 5.60 2.58
CA SER A 322 3.86 6.38 1.44
C SER A 322 3.14 7.67 1.87
N LEU A 323 2.50 7.65 3.05
CA LEU A 323 1.94 8.83 3.69
C LEU A 323 3.03 9.84 4.09
N LEU A 324 4.12 9.38 4.71
CA LEU A 324 5.22 10.24 5.14
C LEU A 324 6.02 10.83 3.97
N GLU A 325 6.16 10.10 2.86
CA GLU A 325 6.89 10.56 1.67
C GLU A 325 6.32 11.82 1.03
N LYS A 326 5.07 12.21 1.37
CA LYS A 326 4.48 13.48 0.94
C LYS A 326 4.97 14.68 1.74
N ASP A 327 5.75 14.49 2.80
CA ASP A 327 6.26 15.56 3.66
C ASP A 327 7.76 15.76 3.52
N THR A 328 8.16 16.83 2.83
CA THR A 328 9.59 17.17 2.68
C THR A 328 10.25 17.53 4.01
N GLN A 329 9.51 18.07 4.98
CA GLN A 329 10.09 18.43 6.29
C GLN A 329 10.52 17.19 7.09
N ILE A 330 9.85 16.05 6.87
CA ILE A 330 10.16 14.79 7.52
C ILE A 330 11.32 14.09 6.82
N ILE A 331 11.28 14.05 5.48
CA ILE A 331 12.29 13.33 4.68
C ILE A 331 13.66 14.01 4.79
N GLU A 332 13.70 15.34 4.88
CA GLU A 332 14.94 16.12 5.01
C GLU A 332 15.49 16.20 6.44
N ASP A 333 14.84 15.60 7.45
CA ASP A 333 15.35 15.59 8.83
C ASP A 333 16.58 14.68 8.93
N GLU A 334 17.71 15.21 9.43
CA GLU A 334 18.98 14.48 9.58
C GLU A 334 18.87 13.24 10.49
N ASN A 335 17.88 13.19 11.38
CA ASN A 335 17.64 12.06 12.28
C ASN A 335 16.63 11.05 11.71
N PHE A 336 16.02 11.35 10.56
CA PHE A 336 15.10 10.45 9.89
C PHE A 336 15.85 9.22 9.35
N VAL A 337 15.23 8.05 9.50
CA VAL A 337 15.77 6.79 8.98
C VAL A 337 14.75 6.25 7.97
N LYS A 338 15.18 6.04 6.73
CA LYS A 338 14.33 5.38 5.72
C LYS A 338 14.16 3.89 6.08
N PRO A 339 12.93 3.35 6.10
CA PRO A 339 12.71 1.93 6.34
C PRO A 339 13.34 1.08 5.22
N SER A 340 14.06 0.03 5.59
CA SER A 340 14.37 -1.07 4.66
C SER A 340 13.21 -2.06 4.65
N LEU A 341 12.83 -2.57 3.48
CA LEU A 341 11.74 -3.55 3.31
C LEU A 341 12.07 -4.89 4.02
N LEU A 342 11.03 -5.59 4.52
CA LEU A 342 11.12 -6.61 5.59
C LEU A 342 10.93 -8.05 5.12
N ASP A 343 11.30 -9.00 6.00
CA ASP A 343 10.96 -10.43 5.90
C ASP A 343 9.50 -10.73 6.32
N LYS A 344 8.90 -9.94 7.23
CA LYS A 344 7.55 -10.21 7.76
C LYS A 344 6.47 -9.77 6.76
N GLN A 345 5.95 -10.73 6.02
CA GLN A 345 4.86 -10.53 5.06
C GLN A 345 3.49 -10.61 5.73
N GLY A 346 2.52 -9.87 5.18
CA GLY A 346 1.15 -9.86 5.64
C GLY A 346 0.22 -9.24 4.60
N HIS A 347 -0.78 -8.48 5.07
CA HIS A 347 -1.81 -7.92 4.19
C HIS A 347 -1.70 -6.40 4.14
N TYR A 348 -2.05 -5.83 2.99
CA TYR A 348 -2.23 -4.39 2.84
C TYR A 348 -3.38 -3.90 3.73
N PRO A 349 -3.27 -2.69 4.32
CA PRO A 349 -4.35 -2.10 5.08
C PRO A 349 -5.66 -2.07 4.30
N VAL A 350 -6.75 -2.36 5.00
CA VAL A 350 -8.11 -2.26 4.44
C VAL A 350 -8.64 -0.85 4.72
N PHE A 351 -9.12 -0.15 3.68
CA PHE A 351 -9.75 1.16 3.83
C PHE A 351 -11.21 1.14 3.35
N ARG A 352 -12.12 1.54 4.24
CA ARG A 352 -13.57 1.61 3.97
C ARG A 352 -14.14 2.99 4.27
N VAL A 353 -15.05 3.42 3.39
CA VAL A 353 -15.83 4.65 3.54
C VAL A 353 -17.30 4.27 3.75
N PHE A 354 -17.98 4.99 4.62
CA PHE A 354 -19.40 4.83 4.94
C PHE A 354 -20.11 6.16 4.77
N GLU A 355 -21.41 6.13 4.48
CA GLU A 355 -22.19 7.36 4.31
C GLU A 355 -22.37 8.10 5.63
N ASP A 356 -22.64 7.34 6.68
CA ASP A 356 -22.88 7.85 8.02
C ASP A 356 -22.11 7.05 9.08
N LYS A 357 -22.00 7.66 10.25
CA LYS A 357 -21.31 7.09 11.41
C LYS A 357 -21.93 5.76 11.87
N LYS A 358 -23.25 5.57 11.70
CA LYS A 358 -23.92 4.35 12.16
C LYS A 358 -23.55 3.15 11.30
N GLN A 359 -23.39 3.36 10.00
CA GLN A 359 -22.91 2.34 9.07
C GLN A 359 -21.46 1.95 9.38
N GLU A 360 -20.58 2.91 9.67
CA GLU A 360 -19.20 2.65 10.11
C GLU A 360 -19.18 1.81 11.40
N GLU A 361 -19.96 2.23 12.40
CA GLU A 361 -20.14 1.52 13.67
C GLU A 361 -20.56 0.06 13.47
N ASN A 362 -21.60 -0.18 12.67
CA ASN A 362 -22.09 -1.52 12.37
C ASN A 362 -21.06 -2.37 11.62
N TYR A 363 -20.32 -1.77 10.67
CA TYR A 363 -19.24 -2.46 9.97
C TYR A 363 -18.13 -2.90 10.92
N VAL A 364 -17.67 -2.02 11.82
CA VAL A 364 -16.61 -2.36 12.77
C VAL A 364 -17.07 -3.51 13.69
N VAL A 365 -18.33 -3.54 14.13
CA VAL A 365 -18.86 -4.66 14.92
C VAL A 365 -18.88 -5.98 14.13
N LYS A 366 -19.29 -5.95 12.86
CA LYS A 366 -19.21 -7.11 11.97
C LYS A 366 -17.76 -7.59 11.84
N LEU A 367 -16.84 -6.68 11.57
CA LEU A 367 -15.41 -6.96 11.44
C LEU A 367 -14.83 -7.56 12.74
N LEU A 368 -15.17 -7.03 13.91
CA LEU A 368 -14.75 -7.58 15.20
C LEU A 368 -15.22 -9.02 15.41
N THR A 369 -16.41 -9.34 14.90
CA THR A 369 -16.97 -10.71 14.96
C THR A 369 -16.18 -11.65 14.06
N GLU A 370 -15.84 -11.22 12.85
CA GLU A 370 -14.99 -11.98 11.92
C GLU A 370 -13.57 -12.18 12.45
N LEU A 371 -12.98 -11.12 13.01
CA LEU A 371 -11.63 -11.15 13.59
C LEU A 371 -11.53 -12.07 14.80
N LYS A 372 -12.61 -12.24 15.57
CA LYS A 372 -12.66 -13.14 16.73
C LYS A 372 -12.37 -14.60 16.37
N ALA A 373 -12.55 -14.99 15.10
CA ALA A 373 -12.17 -16.32 14.63
C ALA A 373 -10.65 -16.58 14.69
N LYS A 374 -9.82 -15.52 14.71
CA LYS A 374 -8.35 -15.61 14.67
C LYS A 374 -7.64 -14.84 15.80
N TYR A 375 -8.30 -13.87 16.40
CA TYR A 375 -7.71 -12.95 17.37
C TYR A 375 -8.53 -12.87 18.65
N ASN A 376 -7.85 -12.79 19.79
CA ASN A 376 -8.49 -12.48 21.07
C ASN A 376 -8.84 -10.99 21.14
N TYR A 377 -9.79 -10.59 21.98
CA TYR A 377 -10.15 -9.18 22.12
C TYR A 377 -8.98 -8.33 22.65
N GLY A 378 -8.14 -8.89 23.53
CA GLY A 378 -6.92 -8.25 24.02
C GLY A 378 -5.89 -7.96 22.94
N ASP A 379 -5.94 -8.64 21.79
CA ASP A 379 -5.06 -8.42 20.65
C ASP A 379 -5.49 -7.23 19.75
N ILE A 380 -6.68 -6.67 19.99
CA ILE A 380 -7.32 -5.67 19.14
C ILE A 380 -7.37 -4.31 19.84
N ALA A 381 -6.92 -3.27 19.13
CA ALA A 381 -7.12 -1.88 19.53
C ALA A 381 -7.98 -1.11 18.53
N ILE A 382 -8.88 -0.28 19.06
CA ILE A 382 -9.65 0.71 18.31
C ILE A 382 -9.11 2.08 18.66
N VAL A 383 -8.76 2.83 17.63
CA VAL A 383 -8.04 4.09 17.72
C VAL A 383 -8.82 5.18 17.02
N ALA A 384 -8.95 6.35 17.65
CA ALA A 384 -9.52 7.53 17.00
C ALA A 384 -8.68 8.77 17.31
N ARG A 385 -8.95 9.86 16.59
CA ARG A 385 -8.20 11.12 16.74
C ARG A 385 -8.57 11.85 18.04
N THR A 386 -9.83 11.80 18.47
CA THR A 386 -10.32 12.53 19.66
C THR A 386 -10.90 11.60 20.73
N ASN A 387 -10.92 12.08 21.98
CA ASN A 387 -11.57 11.37 23.08
C ASN A 387 -13.10 11.29 22.90
N GLU A 388 -13.69 12.27 22.22
CA GLU A 388 -15.12 12.30 21.91
C GLU A 388 -15.49 11.10 21.04
N GLN A 389 -14.79 10.90 19.91
CA GLN A 389 -14.99 9.75 19.02
C GLN A 389 -14.88 8.42 19.79
N ILE A 390 -13.85 8.28 20.63
CA ILE A 390 -13.64 7.07 21.44
C ILE A 390 -14.76 6.87 22.47
N SER A 391 -15.20 7.93 23.14
CA SER A 391 -16.24 7.83 24.18
C SER A 391 -17.59 7.47 23.57
N GLU A 392 -17.92 8.04 22.41
CA GLU A 392 -19.14 7.69 21.68
C GLU A 392 -19.10 6.24 21.19
N PHE A 393 -17.97 5.80 20.61
CA PHE A 393 -17.83 4.43 20.13
C PHE A 393 -17.84 3.40 21.27
N LYS A 394 -17.28 3.76 22.43
CA LYS A 394 -17.36 2.95 23.66
C LYS A 394 -18.81 2.65 24.02
N ASN A 395 -19.65 3.68 24.10
CA ASN A 395 -21.07 3.51 24.44
C ASN A 395 -21.76 2.57 23.45
N PHE A 396 -21.47 2.72 22.15
CA PHE A 396 -22.00 1.84 21.12
C PHE A 396 -21.56 0.37 21.29
N LEU A 397 -20.28 0.10 21.64
CA LEU A 397 -19.81 -1.25 21.93
C LEU A 397 -20.46 -1.84 23.19
N GLU A 398 -20.67 -1.03 24.23
CA GLU A 398 -21.36 -1.44 25.45
C GLU A 398 -22.82 -1.83 25.18
N ASP A 399 -23.53 -1.06 24.34
CA ASP A 399 -24.88 -1.40 23.88
C ASP A 399 -24.92 -2.75 23.13
N LYS A 400 -23.86 -3.05 22.37
CA LYS A 400 -23.69 -4.32 21.65
C LYS A 400 -23.10 -5.44 22.52
N LYS A 401 -22.86 -5.20 23.81
CA LYS A 401 -22.28 -6.13 24.78
C LYS A 401 -20.90 -6.67 24.37
N ILE A 402 -20.11 -5.86 23.68
CA ILE A 402 -18.74 -6.22 23.27
C ILE A 402 -17.75 -5.80 24.36
N PRO A 403 -16.94 -6.72 24.92
CA PRO A 403 -15.98 -6.42 25.98
C PRO A 403 -14.92 -5.41 25.52
N ASN A 404 -14.89 -4.24 26.17
CA ASN A 404 -13.96 -3.16 25.85
C ASN A 404 -13.42 -2.48 27.12
N LYS A 405 -12.28 -1.80 26.99
CA LYS A 405 -11.64 -1.01 28.05
C LYS A 405 -11.10 0.29 27.47
N LEU A 406 -11.57 1.41 27.99
CA LEU A 406 -10.98 2.72 27.70
C LEU A 406 -9.62 2.80 28.39
N MET A 407 -8.57 3.04 27.63
CA MET A 407 -7.22 3.18 28.14
C MET A 407 -6.91 4.67 28.31
N ALA A 408 -6.82 5.14 29.56
CA ALA A 408 -6.37 6.49 29.84
C ALA A 408 -4.83 6.58 29.72
N LYS A 409 -4.31 7.80 29.47
CA LYS A 409 -2.85 8.07 29.44
C LYS A 409 -2.12 7.68 30.75
N SER A 410 -2.86 7.53 31.85
CA SER A 410 -2.34 7.21 33.19
C SER A 410 -2.38 5.73 33.53
N ASP A 411 -3.15 4.93 32.80
CA ASP A 411 -3.39 3.54 33.18
C ASP A 411 -2.20 2.70 32.70
N GLY A 412 -1.55 2.00 33.63
CA GLY A 412 -0.56 1.00 33.28
C GLY A 412 -1.20 -0.04 32.35
N TYR A 413 -0.46 -0.49 31.34
CA TYR A 413 -0.93 -1.60 30.51
C TYR A 413 -0.92 -2.88 31.36
N GLU A 414 -2.09 -3.37 31.74
CA GLU A 414 -2.26 -4.67 32.39
C GLU A 414 -2.27 -5.76 31.32
N PHE A 415 -1.17 -6.50 31.22
CA PHE A 415 -1.07 -7.66 30.35
C PHE A 415 -2.05 -8.74 30.84
N GLY A 416 -2.97 -9.19 29.97
CA GLY A 416 -3.85 -10.35 30.23
C GLY A 416 -5.37 -10.07 30.25
N ASP A 417 -5.82 -8.81 30.22
CA ASP A 417 -7.25 -8.48 30.16
C ASP A 417 -7.78 -8.63 28.71
N ASP A 418 -8.56 -9.69 28.44
CA ASP A 418 -9.12 -10.01 27.12
C ASP A 418 -10.33 -9.12 26.75
N LYS A 419 -10.03 -7.83 26.56
CA LYS A 419 -10.98 -6.80 26.16
C LYS A 419 -10.36 -5.91 25.10
N ILE A 420 -11.18 -5.44 24.16
CA ILE A 420 -10.78 -4.51 23.11
C ILE A 420 -10.29 -3.21 23.77
N LYS A 421 -9.10 -2.75 23.38
CA LYS A 421 -8.53 -1.52 23.94
C LYS A 421 -8.97 -0.31 23.11
N LEU A 422 -9.59 0.66 23.76
CA LEU A 422 -10.01 1.92 23.14
C LEU A 422 -9.02 3.02 23.50
N LEU A 423 -8.39 3.63 22.49
CA LEU A 423 -7.25 4.55 22.64
C LEU A 423 -7.38 5.75 21.70
N THR A 424 -6.81 6.89 22.08
CA THR A 424 -6.55 7.94 21.07
C THR A 424 -5.27 7.65 20.30
N MET A 425 -5.11 8.24 19.12
CA MET A 425 -3.85 8.19 18.35
C MET A 425 -2.63 8.66 19.15
N HIS A 426 -2.81 9.57 20.10
CA HIS A 426 -1.70 10.00 20.99
C HIS A 426 -1.39 8.94 22.05
N SER A 427 -2.42 8.26 22.56
CA SER A 427 -2.28 7.28 23.64
C SER A 427 -1.71 5.95 23.16
N ILE A 428 -1.89 5.58 21.88
CA ILE A 428 -1.34 4.34 21.34
C ILE A 428 0.19 4.40 21.16
N LYS A 429 0.82 5.58 21.18
CA LYS A 429 2.27 5.71 21.06
C LYS A 429 2.99 4.89 22.15
N GLY A 430 3.89 4.01 21.73
CA GLY A 430 4.60 3.09 22.63
C GLY A 430 3.88 1.76 22.91
N LEU A 431 2.63 1.60 22.46
CA LEU A 431 1.89 0.34 22.53
C LEU A 431 1.90 -0.39 21.18
N GLU A 432 1.48 -1.66 21.18
CA GLU A 432 1.46 -2.52 19.99
C GLU A 432 0.29 -3.50 20.09
N PHE A 433 -0.35 -3.78 18.96
CA PHE A 433 -1.51 -4.69 18.88
C PHE A 433 -1.42 -5.51 17.59
N LYS A 434 -1.90 -6.76 17.61
CA LYS A 434 -1.95 -7.58 16.38
C LYS A 434 -2.86 -6.92 15.34
N VAL A 435 -3.99 -6.41 15.82
CA VAL A 435 -4.97 -5.69 15.00
C VAL A 435 -5.14 -4.26 15.51
N VAL A 436 -5.04 -3.28 14.62
CA VAL A 436 -5.43 -1.90 14.89
C VAL A 436 -6.53 -1.49 13.92
N ILE A 437 -7.61 -0.93 14.46
CA ILE A 437 -8.72 -0.34 13.71
C ILE A 437 -8.73 1.16 14.00
N ILE A 438 -8.41 1.98 13.00
CA ILE A 438 -8.44 3.44 13.12
C ILE A 438 -9.76 3.95 12.53
N ILE A 439 -10.62 4.48 13.39
CA ILE A 439 -11.98 4.90 13.06
C ILE A 439 -12.11 6.41 12.85
N GLY A 440 -13.14 6.83 12.11
CA GLY A 440 -13.51 8.23 11.93
C GLY A 440 -12.41 9.08 11.27
N LEU A 441 -11.72 8.52 10.27
CA LEU A 441 -10.67 9.17 9.48
C LEU A 441 -11.25 10.10 8.41
N ASN A 442 -12.11 11.03 8.84
CA ASN A 442 -12.79 11.97 7.96
C ASN A 442 -12.17 13.38 8.05
N SER A 443 -12.54 14.26 7.11
CA SER A 443 -12.01 15.63 7.01
C SER A 443 -12.38 16.55 8.18
N LYS A 444 -13.39 16.19 8.99
CA LYS A 444 -13.76 16.92 10.22
C LYS A 444 -12.77 16.66 11.34
N TYR A 445 -12.32 15.42 11.49
CA TYR A 445 -11.43 15.03 12.59
C TYR A 445 -9.96 15.05 12.21
N MET A 446 -9.60 14.88 10.94
CA MET A 446 -8.19 14.79 10.54
C MET A 446 -7.88 15.44 9.17
N PRO A 447 -6.92 16.38 9.10
CA PRO A 447 -6.21 17.01 10.22
C PRO A 447 -7.16 17.83 11.11
N LEU A 448 -6.96 17.78 12.42
CA LEU A 448 -7.76 18.59 13.34
C LEU A 448 -7.35 20.07 13.24
N ARG A 449 -8.07 20.84 12.44
CA ARG A 449 -7.85 22.28 12.27
C ARG A 449 -8.21 23.02 13.56
N SER A 450 -7.22 23.62 14.20
CA SER A 450 -7.48 24.67 15.20
C SER A 450 -7.63 26.01 14.48
N VAL A 451 -8.63 26.81 14.88
CA VAL A 451 -8.87 28.19 14.40
C VAL A 451 -7.63 29.10 14.54
N THR A 452 -6.61 28.66 15.28
CA THR A 452 -5.46 29.46 15.68
C THR A 452 -4.14 29.11 15.01
N ILE A 453 -4.04 27.96 14.33
CA ILE A 453 -2.79 27.55 13.70
C ILE A 453 -2.78 28.06 12.28
N ASP A 454 -2.07 29.15 12.16
CA ASP A 454 -1.99 29.98 10.99
C ASP A 454 -0.85 29.51 10.04
N ASP A 455 -0.22 28.38 10.36
CA ASP A 455 0.79 27.66 9.56
C ASP A 455 0.25 26.25 9.26
N GLU A 456 -0.51 26.16 8.16
CA GLU A 456 -1.23 24.94 7.77
C GLU A 456 -0.27 23.77 7.49
N ASP A 457 0.91 24.04 6.94
CA ASP A 457 1.91 23.02 6.61
C ASP A 457 2.46 22.34 7.88
N LEU A 458 2.75 23.12 8.93
CA LEU A 458 3.27 22.57 10.19
C LEU A 458 2.21 21.71 10.90
N LEU A 459 0.97 22.19 10.92
CA LEU A 459 -0.14 21.41 11.48
C LEU A 459 -0.34 20.11 10.69
N GLU A 460 -0.30 20.21 9.37
CA GLU A 460 -0.39 19.06 8.48
C GLU A 460 0.72 18.05 8.76
N SER A 461 1.98 18.49 8.84
CA SER A 461 3.12 17.62 9.14
C SER A 461 2.94 16.89 10.47
N ARG A 462 2.50 17.60 11.52
CA ARG A 462 2.25 17.02 12.85
C ARG A 462 1.14 15.98 12.82
N GLU A 463 0.01 16.29 12.20
CA GLU A 463 -1.12 15.35 12.11
C GLU A 463 -0.78 14.15 11.20
N ARG A 464 0.03 14.34 10.16
CA ARG A 464 0.57 13.26 9.31
C ARG A 464 1.45 12.30 10.10
N LYS A 465 2.36 12.81 10.94
CA LYS A 465 3.14 11.99 11.89
C LYS A 465 2.24 11.23 12.87
N LEU A 466 1.18 11.87 13.36
CA LEU A 466 0.23 11.23 14.26
C LEU A 466 -0.50 10.05 13.60
N MET A 467 -0.93 10.19 12.34
CA MET A 467 -1.51 9.09 11.56
C MET A 467 -0.51 7.96 11.33
N TYR A 468 0.72 8.30 10.91
CA TYR A 468 1.82 7.33 10.77
C TYR A 468 2.07 6.53 12.05
N VAL A 469 2.11 7.23 13.19
CA VAL A 469 2.26 6.61 14.51
C VAL A 469 1.09 5.69 14.83
N GLY A 470 -0.14 5.99 14.42
CA GLY A 470 -1.29 5.10 14.60
C GLY A 470 -1.19 3.83 13.73
N MET A 471 -0.87 4.00 12.45
CA MET A 471 -0.78 2.90 11.47
C MET A 471 0.30 1.87 11.86
N THR A 472 1.47 2.35 12.30
CA THR A 472 2.64 1.51 12.63
C THR A 472 2.54 0.76 13.97
N ARG A 473 1.37 0.80 14.62
CA ARG A 473 1.09 0.08 15.88
C ARG A 473 0.47 -1.28 15.63
N ALA A 474 -0.05 -1.49 14.43
CA ALA A 474 -0.48 -2.79 13.96
C ALA A 474 0.75 -3.67 13.69
N THR A 475 0.73 -4.89 14.21
CA THR A 475 1.76 -5.89 13.93
C THR A 475 1.34 -6.89 12.86
N GLU A 476 0.04 -7.06 12.60
CA GLU A 476 -0.49 -8.00 11.60
C GLU A 476 -1.56 -7.41 10.67
N ARG A 477 -2.60 -6.76 11.23
CA ARG A 477 -3.74 -6.22 10.46
C ARG A 477 -4.00 -4.75 10.80
N LEU A 478 -4.25 -3.95 9.77
CA LEU A 478 -4.63 -2.54 9.91
C LEU A 478 -5.91 -2.29 9.12
N TYR A 479 -6.92 -1.77 9.81
CA TYR A 479 -8.18 -1.32 9.21
C TYR A 479 -8.32 0.18 9.41
N LEU A 480 -8.66 0.88 8.35
CA LEU A 480 -8.88 2.33 8.31
C LEU A 480 -10.33 2.55 7.90
N THR A 481 -11.11 3.24 8.72
CA THR A 481 -12.52 3.52 8.43
C THR A 481 -12.83 5.01 8.52
N CYS A 482 -13.81 5.43 7.74
CA CYS A 482 -14.25 6.81 7.66
C CYS A 482 -15.75 6.85 7.37
N ASP A 483 -16.47 7.72 8.06
CA ASP A 483 -17.80 8.19 7.68
C ASP A 483 -17.72 9.51 6.87
N GLY A 484 -18.56 9.67 5.86
CA GLY A 484 -18.64 10.89 5.05
C GLY A 484 -17.43 11.11 4.13
N THR A 485 -16.76 12.26 4.28
CA THR A 485 -15.65 12.67 3.42
C THR A 485 -14.30 12.26 4.02
N PRO A 486 -13.52 11.40 3.34
CA PRO A 486 -12.21 10.97 3.81
C PRO A 486 -11.26 12.12 4.14
N SER A 487 -10.41 11.88 5.15
CA SER A 487 -9.26 12.74 5.43
C SER A 487 -8.36 12.84 4.20
N LYS A 488 -7.78 14.02 3.96
CA LYS A 488 -6.79 14.20 2.90
C LYS A 488 -5.60 13.23 3.03
N PHE A 489 -5.26 12.82 4.25
CA PHE A 489 -4.15 11.88 4.47
C PHE A 489 -4.43 10.48 3.94
N ILE A 490 -5.69 10.09 3.78
CA ILE A 490 -6.02 8.84 3.07
C ILE A 490 -5.64 8.96 1.59
N LEU A 491 -5.87 10.13 0.99
CA LEU A 491 -5.53 10.40 -0.41
C LEU A 491 -4.01 10.54 -0.64
N ASP A 492 -3.26 10.84 0.41
CA ASP A 492 -1.79 10.91 0.38
C ASP A 492 -1.13 9.52 0.39
N ILE A 493 -1.81 8.49 0.92
CA ILE A 493 -1.35 7.10 0.86
C ILE A 493 -1.42 6.62 -0.58
N ASP A 494 -0.37 5.95 -1.06
CA ASP A 494 -0.39 5.35 -2.40
C ASP A 494 -1.54 4.33 -2.47
N PRO A 495 -2.52 4.51 -3.39
CA PRO A 495 -3.68 3.63 -3.47
C PRO A 495 -3.35 2.16 -3.69
N ARG A 496 -2.16 1.86 -4.23
CA ARG A 496 -1.67 0.48 -4.40
C ARG A 496 -1.53 -0.26 -3.08
N PHE A 497 -1.41 0.46 -1.97
CA PHE A 497 -1.24 -0.09 -0.65
C PHE A 497 -2.54 -0.12 0.18
N LEU A 498 -3.69 0.26 -0.39
CA LEU A 498 -4.99 0.22 0.29
C LEU A 498 -5.94 -0.76 -0.41
N LYS A 499 -6.40 -1.76 0.33
CA LYS A 499 -7.37 -2.76 -0.15
C LYS A 499 -8.79 -2.43 0.24
N TYR A 500 -9.73 -2.86 -0.60
CA TYR A 500 -11.15 -2.76 -0.31
C TYR A 500 -11.59 -3.69 0.82
N SER A 501 -11.13 -4.94 0.81
CA SER A 501 -11.33 -5.94 1.87
C SER A 501 -10.16 -6.91 1.92
N ASP A 502 -10.10 -7.75 2.95
CA ASP A 502 -9.02 -8.74 3.10
C ASP A 502 -9.05 -9.83 2.02
N ASN A 503 -10.23 -10.13 1.48
CA ASN A 503 -10.46 -11.29 0.62
C ASN A 503 -10.48 -10.96 -0.87
N THR A 504 -10.27 -9.69 -1.25
CA THR A 504 -10.22 -9.26 -2.66
C THR A 504 -8.86 -8.69 -3.05
N LEU A 505 -8.50 -8.82 -4.32
CA LEU A 505 -7.40 -8.09 -4.93
C LEU A 505 -7.77 -6.64 -5.28
N MET A 506 -9.06 -6.28 -5.32
CA MET A 506 -9.48 -4.91 -5.56
C MET A 506 -8.96 -3.95 -4.48
N ARG A 507 -8.31 -2.89 -4.94
CA ARG A 507 -7.90 -1.76 -4.11
C ARG A 507 -9.09 -0.88 -3.79
N SER A 508 -9.02 -0.07 -2.73
CA SER A 508 -10.07 0.93 -2.47
C SER A 508 -10.12 1.96 -3.61
N PHE A 509 -11.28 2.56 -3.87
CA PHE A 509 -11.42 3.54 -4.95
C PHE A 509 -10.42 4.70 -4.83
N TYR A 510 -9.77 5.04 -5.95
CA TYR A 510 -8.86 6.17 -6.08
C TYR A 510 -9.09 6.92 -7.39
N HIS A 511 -8.74 8.20 -7.39
CA HIS A 511 -8.88 9.04 -8.56
C HIS A 511 -7.74 8.80 -9.54
N ILE A 512 -8.10 8.41 -10.76
CA ILE A 512 -7.19 8.35 -11.91
C ILE A 512 -7.23 9.72 -12.61
N ARG A 513 -6.07 10.26 -12.99
CA ARG A 513 -6.01 11.49 -13.78
C ARG A 513 -6.55 11.21 -15.19
N GLN A 514 -7.32 12.14 -15.74
CA GLN A 514 -7.98 11.99 -17.05
C GLN A 514 -7.00 11.72 -18.20
N GLU A 515 -5.77 12.20 -18.09
CA GLU A 515 -4.67 11.91 -19.02
C GLU A 515 -4.38 10.40 -19.13
N ASN A 516 -4.69 9.63 -18.08
CA ASN A 516 -4.44 8.19 -17.99
C ASN A 516 -5.70 7.34 -18.17
N TYR A 517 -6.84 7.93 -18.58
CA TYR A 517 -8.05 7.16 -18.88
C TYR A 517 -7.83 6.24 -20.08
N ASN A 518 -8.38 5.04 -19.99
CA ASN A 518 -8.44 4.07 -21.09
C ASN A 518 -9.73 4.30 -21.90
N PHE A 519 -9.71 3.96 -23.20
CA PHE A 519 -10.87 4.05 -24.10
C PHE A 519 -11.50 5.43 -24.25
N LYS A 520 -10.72 6.53 -24.13
CA LYS A 520 -11.24 7.91 -24.15
C LYS A 520 -12.09 8.23 -25.37
N GLU A 521 -11.73 7.65 -26.51
CA GLU A 521 -12.41 7.78 -27.79
C GLU A 521 -13.82 7.17 -27.83
N LYS A 522 -14.17 6.31 -26.86
CA LYS A 522 -15.48 5.65 -26.74
C LYS A 522 -16.35 6.22 -25.61
N VAL A 523 -15.83 7.16 -24.81
CA VAL A 523 -16.52 7.72 -23.65
C VAL A 523 -17.24 9.01 -24.03
N LYS A 524 -18.54 9.11 -23.69
CA LYS A 524 -19.37 10.29 -23.99
C LYS A 524 -19.07 11.48 -23.07
N ASP A 525 -18.93 11.24 -21.77
CA ASP A 525 -18.66 12.26 -20.76
C ASP A 525 -17.53 11.84 -19.82
N LEU A 526 -16.34 12.37 -20.09
CA LEU A 526 -15.11 12.13 -19.33
C LEU A 526 -15.13 12.76 -17.92
N TYR A 527 -16.08 13.64 -17.62
CA TYR A 527 -16.18 14.36 -16.34
C TYR A 527 -17.18 13.72 -15.38
N SER A 528 -18.04 12.82 -15.87
CA SER A 528 -19.04 12.16 -15.04
C SER A 528 -18.38 11.38 -13.89
N TYR A 529 -19.06 11.35 -12.74
CA TYR A 529 -18.56 10.61 -11.57
C TYR A 529 -18.55 9.10 -11.82
N GLU A 530 -19.53 8.61 -12.58
CA GLU A 530 -19.63 7.21 -12.98
C GLU A 530 -18.45 6.79 -13.86
N GLU A 531 -17.99 7.66 -14.76
CA GLU A 531 -16.79 7.40 -15.56
C GLU A 531 -15.54 7.29 -14.68
N LYS A 532 -15.41 8.09 -13.62
CA LYS A 532 -14.28 7.97 -12.67
C LYS A 532 -14.23 6.57 -12.04
N ILE A 533 -15.38 6.01 -11.68
CA ILE A 533 -15.50 4.66 -11.12
C ILE A 533 -15.19 3.61 -12.18
N ARG A 534 -15.76 3.76 -13.38
CA ARG A 534 -15.50 2.88 -14.53
C ARG A 534 -14.01 2.76 -14.82
N GLN A 535 -13.31 3.88 -14.88
CA GLN A 535 -11.87 3.93 -15.14
C GLN A 535 -11.06 3.29 -14.02
N TRP A 536 -11.46 3.47 -12.76
CA TRP A 536 -10.87 2.77 -11.63
C TRP A 536 -11.03 1.24 -11.76
N VAL A 537 -12.24 0.75 -12.04
CA VAL A 537 -12.50 -0.69 -12.24
C VAL A 537 -11.66 -1.25 -13.40
N ILE A 538 -11.62 -0.56 -14.54
CA ILE A 538 -10.80 -0.97 -15.70
C ILE A 538 -9.32 -1.07 -15.30
N ASN A 539 -8.83 -0.13 -14.49
CA ASN A 539 -7.46 -0.15 -14.01
C ASN A 539 -7.21 -1.27 -12.99
N GLU A 540 -8.19 -1.63 -12.14
CA GLU A 540 -8.09 -2.80 -11.26
C GLU A 540 -8.02 -4.10 -12.07
N LEU A 541 -8.87 -4.26 -13.10
CA LEU A 541 -8.83 -5.43 -13.98
C LEU A 541 -7.46 -5.60 -14.64
N LYS A 542 -6.86 -4.49 -15.11
CA LYS A 542 -5.56 -4.48 -15.75
C LYS A 542 -4.41 -4.70 -14.76
N GLU A 543 -4.36 -3.93 -13.68
CA GLU A 543 -3.20 -3.87 -12.78
C GLU A 543 -3.25 -4.94 -11.68
N SER A 544 -4.43 -5.20 -11.10
CA SER A 544 -4.61 -6.13 -9.99
C SER A 544 -4.92 -7.54 -10.50
N TYR A 545 -5.83 -7.68 -11.48
CA TYR A 545 -6.25 -8.97 -12.03
C TYR A 545 -5.56 -9.35 -13.34
N LYS A 546 -4.68 -8.50 -13.88
CA LYS A 546 -3.83 -8.75 -15.06
C LYS A 546 -4.58 -9.02 -16.37
N TYR A 547 -5.84 -8.61 -16.51
CA TYR A 547 -6.57 -8.71 -17.78
C TYR A 547 -6.04 -7.70 -18.81
N PRO A 548 -5.60 -8.16 -20.00
CA PRO A 548 -5.19 -7.27 -21.08
C PRO A 548 -6.31 -6.36 -21.58
N LEU A 549 -5.99 -5.11 -21.93
CA LEU A 549 -6.99 -4.12 -22.38
C LEU A 549 -7.77 -4.56 -23.64
N ASN A 550 -7.18 -5.36 -24.52
CA ASN A 550 -7.85 -5.87 -25.74
C ASN A 550 -8.97 -6.90 -25.43
N LEU A 551 -9.02 -7.42 -24.21
CA LEU A 551 -10.08 -8.29 -23.71
C LEU A 551 -11.22 -7.48 -23.07
N ILE A 552 -10.99 -6.22 -22.70
CA ILE A 552 -11.94 -5.36 -22.02
C ILE A 552 -12.72 -4.52 -23.05
N ASN A 553 -14.03 -4.56 -22.95
CA ASN A 553 -14.95 -3.72 -23.72
C ASN A 553 -15.75 -2.82 -22.77
N ILE A 554 -16.10 -1.62 -23.22
CA ILE A 554 -17.05 -0.74 -22.53
C ILE A 554 -18.35 -0.68 -23.31
N GLU A 555 -19.48 -0.47 -22.63
CA GLU A 555 -20.82 -0.36 -23.22
C GLU A 555 -21.17 -1.58 -24.10
N GLN A 556 -20.91 -2.79 -23.59
CA GLN A 556 -21.08 -4.01 -24.37
C GLN A 556 -22.56 -4.40 -24.45
N GLN A 557 -23.04 -4.64 -25.67
CA GLN A 557 -24.42 -5.05 -25.90
C GLN A 557 -24.71 -6.45 -25.34
N VAL A 558 -25.84 -6.60 -24.64
CA VAL A 558 -26.35 -7.88 -24.11
C VAL A 558 -27.81 -8.04 -24.52
N ASN A 559 -28.13 -9.14 -25.19
CA ASN A 559 -29.50 -9.42 -25.63
C ASN A 559 -30.21 -10.27 -24.56
N VAL A 560 -31.21 -9.68 -23.89
CA VAL A 560 -32.04 -10.35 -22.89
C VAL A 560 -33.44 -10.50 -23.47
N PHE A 561 -33.75 -11.70 -23.98
CA PHE A 561 -34.97 -11.97 -24.75
C PHE A 561 -35.13 -10.99 -25.93
N SER A 562 -36.22 -10.19 -25.94
CA SER A 562 -36.52 -9.20 -26.97
C SER A 562 -35.95 -7.80 -26.69
N LYS A 563 -35.27 -7.60 -25.56
CA LYS A 563 -34.68 -6.31 -25.18
C LYS A 563 -33.16 -6.34 -25.32
N VAL A 564 -32.63 -5.27 -25.90
CA VAL A 564 -31.19 -5.01 -25.97
C VAL A 564 -30.80 -4.14 -24.78
N GLY A 565 -29.91 -4.64 -23.94
CA GLY A 565 -29.26 -3.91 -22.86
C GLY A 565 -27.80 -3.64 -23.15
N PHE A 566 -27.16 -2.83 -22.31
CA PHE A 566 -25.73 -2.53 -22.36
C PHE A 566 -25.15 -2.71 -20.97
N VAL A 567 -24.03 -3.43 -20.89
CA VAL A 567 -23.23 -3.54 -19.66
C VAL A 567 -22.08 -2.54 -19.71
N ASP A 568 -21.84 -1.82 -18.62
CA ASP A 568 -20.87 -0.73 -18.57
C ASP A 568 -19.45 -1.20 -18.93
N VAL A 569 -19.00 -2.31 -18.36
CA VAL A 569 -17.72 -2.96 -18.68
C VAL A 569 -17.91 -4.47 -18.80
N ALA A 570 -17.32 -5.06 -19.83
CA ALA A 570 -17.27 -6.49 -20.03
C ALA A 570 -15.83 -6.97 -20.29
N VAL A 571 -15.41 -8.01 -19.58
CA VAL A 571 -14.18 -8.74 -19.89
C VAL A 571 -14.56 -9.94 -20.75
N ASN A 572 -13.97 -10.04 -21.93
CA ASN A 572 -14.16 -11.17 -22.83
C ASN A 572 -12.92 -12.06 -22.83
N ILE A 573 -13.11 -13.36 -22.90
CA ILE A 573 -12.03 -14.35 -23.05
C ILE A 573 -12.24 -15.16 -24.31
N TYR A 574 -11.20 -15.87 -24.75
CA TYR A 574 -11.31 -16.86 -25.81
C TYR A 574 -11.49 -18.25 -25.21
N ARG A 575 -12.48 -18.98 -25.71
CA ARG A 575 -12.62 -20.43 -25.50
C ARG A 575 -12.79 -21.07 -26.87
N ASN A 576 -11.92 -22.00 -27.22
CA ASN A 576 -11.86 -22.63 -28.54
C ASN A 576 -11.81 -21.58 -29.68
N ASN A 577 -10.97 -20.55 -29.52
CA ASN A 577 -10.83 -19.41 -30.45
C ASN A 577 -12.10 -18.56 -30.67
N VAL A 578 -13.17 -18.78 -29.90
CA VAL A 578 -14.36 -17.93 -29.89
C VAL A 578 -14.25 -16.93 -28.74
N LYS A 579 -14.29 -15.63 -29.06
CA LYS A 579 -14.33 -14.56 -28.07
C LYS A 579 -15.73 -14.48 -27.46
N ALA A 580 -15.82 -14.58 -26.14
CA ALA A 580 -17.09 -14.55 -25.42
C ALA A 580 -16.97 -13.80 -24.08
N PRO A 581 -18.06 -13.19 -23.57
CA PRO A 581 -18.04 -12.50 -22.29
C PRO A 581 -17.79 -13.46 -21.12
N TYR A 582 -16.94 -13.03 -20.19
CA TYR A 582 -16.53 -13.76 -19.00
C TYR A 582 -16.93 -13.04 -17.70
N ILE A 583 -16.76 -11.72 -17.67
CA ILE A 583 -17.10 -10.88 -16.52
C ILE A 583 -17.96 -9.73 -17.01
N PHE A 584 -19.07 -9.48 -16.32
CA PHE A 584 -19.89 -8.31 -16.49
C PHE A 584 -19.76 -7.39 -15.29
N ILE A 585 -19.65 -6.09 -15.53
CA ILE A 585 -19.46 -5.11 -14.48
C ILE A 585 -20.37 -3.93 -14.74
N GLU A 586 -21.14 -3.58 -13.73
CA GLU A 586 -22.00 -2.40 -13.70
C GLU A 586 -21.48 -1.42 -12.66
N VAL A 587 -21.38 -0.16 -13.09
CA VAL A 587 -21.00 0.96 -12.26
C VAL A 587 -22.19 1.87 -12.01
N LYS A 588 -22.23 2.49 -10.84
CA LYS A 588 -23.23 3.50 -10.51
C LYS A 588 -22.56 4.69 -9.85
N ARG A 589 -23.23 5.85 -9.89
CA ARG A 589 -22.80 6.99 -9.08
C ARG A 589 -22.92 6.67 -7.58
N LYS A 590 -22.00 7.19 -6.77
CA LYS A 590 -22.00 7.03 -5.32
C LYS A 590 -23.37 7.38 -4.70
N GLY A 591 -23.85 6.52 -3.80
CA GLY A 591 -25.07 6.72 -3.02
C GLY A 591 -26.38 6.36 -3.72
N PHE A 592 -26.32 5.68 -4.88
CA PHE A 592 -27.51 5.17 -5.58
C PHE A 592 -27.97 3.79 -5.12
N GLY A 593 -27.16 3.11 -4.30
CA GLY A 593 -27.39 1.74 -3.85
C GLY A 593 -27.18 0.71 -4.97
N LEU A 594 -26.65 -0.46 -4.62
CA LEU A 594 -26.30 -1.50 -5.60
C LEU A 594 -27.42 -2.50 -5.90
N LEU A 595 -28.56 -2.44 -5.20
CA LEU A 595 -29.61 -3.46 -5.31
C LEU A 595 -30.23 -3.54 -6.72
N ASN A 596 -30.62 -2.40 -7.30
CA ASN A 596 -31.21 -2.37 -8.65
C ASN A 596 -30.20 -2.80 -9.71
N CYS A 597 -28.94 -2.38 -9.52
CA CYS A 597 -27.80 -2.75 -10.36
C CYS A 597 -27.56 -4.26 -10.34
N LEU A 598 -27.64 -4.88 -9.16
CA LEU A 598 -27.45 -6.31 -8.98
C LEU A 598 -28.53 -7.13 -9.71
N GLU A 599 -29.79 -6.70 -9.67
CA GLU A 599 -30.89 -7.39 -10.38
C GLU A 599 -30.73 -7.33 -11.91
N GLN A 600 -30.29 -6.19 -12.43
CA GLN A 600 -29.95 -6.04 -13.86
C GLN A 600 -28.78 -6.96 -14.24
N LEU A 601 -27.72 -6.96 -13.43
CA LEU A 601 -26.53 -7.77 -13.64
C LEU A 601 -26.83 -9.28 -13.61
N LYS A 602 -27.66 -9.73 -12.67
CA LYS A 602 -28.17 -11.12 -12.62
C LYS A 602 -28.88 -11.50 -13.93
N SER A 603 -29.71 -10.60 -14.46
CA SER A 603 -30.41 -10.81 -15.73
C SER A 603 -29.45 -10.94 -16.91
N TYR A 604 -28.37 -10.13 -16.93
CA TYR A 604 -27.34 -10.19 -17.97
C TYR A 604 -26.51 -11.48 -17.90
N ILE A 605 -26.13 -11.92 -16.70
CA ILE A 605 -25.42 -13.20 -16.50
C ILE A 605 -26.29 -14.37 -16.96
N ALA A 606 -27.57 -14.37 -16.62
CA ALA A 606 -28.51 -15.43 -17.04
C ALA A 606 -28.64 -15.51 -18.57
N ALA A 607 -28.60 -14.37 -19.26
CA ALA A 607 -28.66 -14.30 -20.72
C ALA A 607 -27.33 -14.64 -21.42
N SER A 608 -26.20 -14.70 -20.70
CA SER A 608 -24.87 -14.96 -21.25
C SER A 608 -24.27 -16.26 -20.70
N PRO A 609 -24.36 -17.38 -21.44
CA PRO A 609 -23.89 -18.69 -20.97
C PRO A 609 -22.41 -18.78 -20.62
N THR A 610 -21.60 -17.89 -21.17
CA THR A 610 -20.14 -17.88 -20.96
C THR A 610 -19.72 -17.03 -19.76
N CYS A 611 -20.57 -16.09 -19.32
CA CYS A 611 -20.28 -15.20 -18.21
C CYS A 611 -20.22 -15.98 -16.89
N GLN A 612 -19.13 -15.81 -16.12
CA GLN A 612 -18.90 -16.48 -14.84
C GLN A 612 -19.02 -15.55 -13.64
N TYR A 613 -18.78 -14.25 -13.83
CA TYR A 613 -18.73 -13.29 -12.73
C TYR A 613 -19.51 -12.02 -13.07
N GLY A 614 -20.19 -11.47 -12.06
CA GLY A 614 -20.79 -10.15 -12.06
C GLY A 614 -20.15 -9.27 -10.99
N ILE A 615 -19.84 -8.03 -11.32
CA ILE A 615 -19.42 -7.02 -10.35
C ILE A 615 -20.39 -5.84 -10.40
N ALA A 616 -20.90 -5.42 -9.23
CA ALA A 616 -21.64 -4.18 -9.07
C ALA A 616 -20.87 -3.27 -8.10
N THR A 617 -20.60 -2.03 -8.49
CA THR A 617 -19.90 -1.07 -7.62
C THR A 617 -20.27 0.39 -7.88
N ASP A 618 -20.21 1.21 -6.82
CA ASP A 618 -20.33 2.66 -6.89
C ASP A 618 -19.06 3.38 -6.40
N GLY A 619 -17.95 2.64 -6.30
CA GLY A 619 -16.68 3.08 -5.74
C GLY A 619 -16.61 3.08 -4.21
N VAL A 620 -17.73 2.89 -3.50
CA VAL A 620 -17.78 2.76 -2.03
C VAL A 620 -18.21 1.36 -1.63
N ASP A 621 -19.21 0.82 -2.30
CA ASP A 621 -19.66 -0.55 -2.18
C ASP A 621 -19.22 -1.39 -3.38
N LEU A 622 -18.98 -2.67 -3.12
CA LEU A 622 -18.56 -3.67 -4.09
C LEU A 622 -19.29 -4.97 -3.77
N ILE A 623 -20.02 -5.48 -4.74
CA ILE A 623 -20.66 -6.79 -4.68
C ILE A 623 -20.17 -7.60 -5.87
N ILE A 624 -19.62 -8.77 -5.60
CA ILE A 624 -19.20 -9.72 -6.61
C ILE A 624 -20.10 -10.94 -6.52
N ILE A 625 -20.66 -11.38 -7.64
CA ILE A 625 -21.47 -12.59 -7.74
C ILE A 625 -20.87 -13.56 -8.75
N ASN A 626 -20.99 -14.85 -8.46
CA ASN A 626 -20.65 -15.90 -9.42
C ASN A 626 -21.84 -16.20 -10.37
N ARG A 627 -21.65 -17.14 -11.30
CA ARG A 627 -22.68 -17.59 -12.25
C ARG A 627 -23.94 -18.15 -11.58
N ASN A 628 -23.80 -18.72 -10.39
CA ASN A 628 -24.92 -19.23 -9.59
C ASN A 628 -25.65 -18.10 -8.83
N LEU A 629 -25.24 -16.85 -9.04
CA LEU A 629 -25.77 -15.64 -8.41
C LEU A 629 -25.50 -15.57 -6.90
N GLU A 630 -24.52 -16.32 -6.41
CA GLU A 630 -24.05 -16.29 -5.03
C GLU A 630 -23.03 -15.18 -4.85
N ILE A 631 -23.08 -14.46 -3.73
CA ILE A 631 -22.08 -13.44 -3.39
C ILE A 631 -20.77 -14.14 -3.04
N VAL A 632 -19.71 -13.77 -3.75
CA VAL A 632 -18.35 -14.27 -3.55
C VAL A 632 -17.41 -13.14 -3.17
N ASP A 633 -16.27 -13.49 -2.58
CA ASP A 633 -15.28 -12.50 -2.13
C ASP A 633 -14.51 -11.85 -3.27
N ASP A 634 -14.24 -12.58 -4.36
CA ASP A 634 -13.40 -12.11 -5.46
C ASP A 634 -13.67 -12.80 -6.81
N ILE A 635 -13.08 -12.25 -7.87
CA ILE A 635 -13.03 -12.84 -9.23
C ILE A 635 -11.69 -13.56 -9.49
N GLU A 636 -11.65 -14.36 -10.54
CA GLU A 636 -10.41 -14.98 -11.00
C GLU A 636 -9.45 -13.99 -11.67
N VAL A 637 -8.15 -14.18 -11.38
CA VAL A 637 -7.04 -13.50 -12.06
C VAL A 637 -6.90 -14.04 -13.49
N PHE A 638 -6.52 -13.18 -14.42
CA PHE A 638 -6.25 -13.54 -15.80
C PHE A 638 -5.27 -14.73 -15.91
N GLN A 639 -5.61 -15.67 -16.79
CA GLN A 639 -4.77 -16.80 -17.16
C GLN A 639 -4.49 -16.78 -18.67
N THR A 640 -3.30 -17.23 -19.09
CA THR A 640 -2.92 -17.26 -20.51
C THR A 640 -3.84 -18.12 -21.37
N SER A 641 -4.50 -19.12 -20.78
CA SER A 641 -5.54 -19.96 -21.42
C SER A 641 -6.78 -19.17 -21.88
N MET A 642 -6.95 -17.92 -21.41
CA MET A 642 -8.04 -17.01 -21.80
C MET A 642 -7.76 -16.26 -23.11
N LEU A 643 -6.58 -16.40 -23.71
CA LEU A 643 -6.22 -15.85 -25.01
C LEU A 643 -6.54 -16.85 -26.14
N PRO A 644 -6.59 -16.42 -27.41
CA PRO A 644 -6.74 -17.35 -28.54
C PRO A 644 -5.62 -18.39 -28.51
N SER A 645 -5.96 -19.64 -28.78
CA SER A 645 -4.99 -20.69 -29.05
C SER A 645 -4.17 -20.29 -30.27
N SER A 646 -2.84 -20.31 -30.12
CA SER A 646 -1.91 -20.19 -31.25
C SER A 646 -1.83 -21.45 -32.10
N LEU A 647 -2.41 -22.57 -31.65
CA LEU A 647 -2.38 -23.85 -32.35
C LEU A 647 -3.50 -23.94 -33.39
N GLU A 648 -3.12 -24.27 -34.63
CA GLU A 648 -4.00 -24.58 -35.76
C GLU A 648 -3.89 -26.07 -36.12
N GLU A 649 -5.03 -26.72 -36.38
CA GLU A 649 -5.08 -28.12 -36.77
C GLU A 649 -5.38 -28.27 -38.27
N TYR A 650 -4.64 -29.17 -38.91
CA TYR A 650 -4.73 -29.45 -40.33
C TYR A 650 -4.76 -30.95 -40.62
N THR A 651 -5.38 -31.30 -41.74
CA THR A 651 -5.33 -32.63 -42.34
C THR A 651 -4.67 -32.55 -43.72
N TYR A 652 -3.56 -33.26 -43.90
CA TYR A 652 -2.90 -33.43 -45.20
C TYR A 652 -3.32 -34.77 -45.82
N VAL A 653 -3.76 -34.73 -47.08
CA VAL A 653 -4.13 -35.89 -47.89
C VAL A 653 -3.13 -36.00 -49.03
N ASP A 654 -2.35 -37.08 -49.07
CA ASP A 654 -1.48 -37.41 -50.21
C ASP A 654 -2.33 -37.99 -51.34
N LEU A 655 -2.38 -37.33 -52.49
CA LEU A 655 -3.21 -37.75 -53.62
C LEU A 655 -2.66 -38.98 -54.36
N LYS A 656 -1.39 -39.35 -54.15
CA LYS A 656 -0.77 -40.54 -54.77
C LYS A 656 -1.02 -41.80 -53.96
N SER A 657 -0.85 -41.70 -52.64
CA SER A 657 -0.99 -42.85 -51.72
C SER A 657 -2.37 -42.94 -51.06
N ASN A 658 -3.18 -41.88 -51.16
CA ASN A 658 -4.44 -41.68 -50.43
C ASN A 658 -4.26 -41.72 -48.90
N GLN A 659 -3.03 -41.48 -48.41
CA GLN A 659 -2.73 -41.44 -46.99
C GLN A 659 -3.16 -40.10 -46.39
N VAL A 660 -3.82 -40.16 -45.23
CA VAL A 660 -4.29 -38.99 -44.49
C VAL A 660 -3.45 -38.81 -43.23
N SER A 661 -2.88 -37.62 -43.03
CA SER A 661 -2.08 -37.26 -41.85
C SER A 661 -2.65 -36.02 -41.18
N LYS A 662 -2.98 -36.12 -39.89
CA LYS A 662 -3.38 -34.98 -39.07
C LYS A 662 -2.16 -34.37 -38.38
N PHE A 663 -2.10 -33.05 -38.30
CA PHE A 663 -1.04 -32.35 -37.60
C PHE A 663 -1.52 -31.02 -37.04
N THR A 664 -0.79 -30.55 -36.03
CA THR A 664 -1.00 -29.26 -35.38
C THR A 664 0.22 -28.37 -35.61
N ARG A 665 0.01 -27.07 -35.80
CA ARG A 665 1.08 -26.08 -35.95
C ARG A 665 0.79 -24.86 -35.07
N ASP A 666 1.83 -24.26 -34.50
CA ASP A 666 1.71 -22.96 -33.82
C ASP A 666 1.83 -21.81 -34.84
N CYS A 667 0.91 -20.84 -34.83
CA CYS A 667 0.95 -19.67 -35.69
C CYS A 667 2.09 -18.70 -35.36
N ASN A 668 2.62 -18.72 -34.13
CA ASN A 668 3.80 -17.97 -33.69
C ASN A 668 5.11 -18.72 -33.98
N SER A 669 5.08 -20.05 -34.09
CA SER A 669 6.21 -20.89 -34.49
C SER A 669 5.85 -21.72 -35.71
N ILE A 670 5.75 -21.05 -36.86
CA ILE A 670 5.23 -21.63 -38.10
C ILE A 670 6.00 -22.82 -38.67
N LYS A 671 7.19 -23.08 -38.13
CA LYS A 671 8.08 -24.20 -38.46
C LYS A 671 7.83 -25.43 -37.59
N GLU A 672 7.19 -25.28 -36.43
CA GLU A 672 6.87 -26.39 -35.55
C GLU A 672 5.61 -27.11 -36.04
N ILE A 673 5.81 -28.34 -36.52
CA ILE A 673 4.75 -29.23 -36.99
C ILE A 673 4.70 -30.42 -36.05
N ILE A 674 3.55 -30.62 -35.39
CA ILE A 674 3.33 -31.66 -34.39
C ILE A 674 2.35 -32.70 -34.95
N ILE A 675 2.72 -33.99 -34.92
CA ILE A 675 1.83 -35.11 -35.24
C ILE A 675 1.50 -35.89 -33.96
N ASP A 676 0.26 -36.38 -33.87
CA ASP A 676 -0.24 -37.23 -32.78
C ASP A 676 0.10 -36.69 -31.37
N ASN A 677 0.08 -35.36 -31.22
CA ASN A 677 0.39 -34.64 -29.98
C ASN A 677 1.73 -35.02 -29.30
N SER A 678 2.69 -35.58 -30.04
CA SER A 678 3.89 -36.17 -29.42
C SER A 678 5.16 -36.08 -30.26
N TYR A 679 5.05 -36.01 -31.59
CA TYR A 679 6.21 -35.95 -32.47
C TYR A 679 6.32 -34.59 -33.17
N ILE A 680 7.42 -33.89 -32.94
CA ILE A 680 7.75 -32.60 -33.60
C ILE A 680 8.76 -32.88 -34.72
N PHE A 681 8.49 -32.40 -35.93
CA PHE A 681 9.47 -32.51 -37.01
C PHE A 681 10.70 -31.64 -36.76
N PRO A 682 11.92 -32.18 -36.95
CA PRO A 682 13.14 -31.38 -37.00
C PRO A 682 13.08 -30.32 -38.12
N GLU A 683 13.69 -29.15 -37.89
CA GLU A 683 13.67 -28.04 -38.87
C GLU A 683 14.34 -28.42 -40.21
N ASN A 684 15.29 -29.37 -40.20
CA ASN A 684 15.92 -29.91 -41.40
C ASN A 684 15.03 -30.91 -42.17
N GLU A 685 13.92 -31.37 -41.60
CA GLU A 685 12.98 -32.33 -42.21
C GLU A 685 11.68 -31.70 -42.71
N ILE A 686 11.49 -30.39 -42.51
CA ILE A 686 10.38 -29.62 -43.05
C ILE A 686 10.80 -28.82 -44.28
N LYS A 687 9.83 -28.43 -45.09
CA LYS A 687 10.03 -27.70 -46.34
C LYS A 687 9.15 -26.46 -46.36
N ARG A 688 9.76 -25.32 -46.66
CA ARG A 688 9.04 -24.07 -46.91
C ARG A 688 8.34 -24.12 -48.27
N MET A 689 7.08 -23.70 -48.27
CA MET A 689 6.20 -23.64 -49.43
C MET A 689 5.52 -22.26 -49.47
N ASN A 690 5.45 -21.67 -50.65
CA ASN A 690 4.69 -20.43 -50.85
C ASN A 690 3.25 -20.79 -51.24
N VAL A 691 2.29 -20.17 -50.58
CA VAL A 691 0.86 -20.26 -50.92
C VAL A 691 0.50 -19.09 -51.82
N PHE A 692 0.07 -19.40 -53.04
CA PHE A 692 -0.33 -18.42 -54.05
C PHE A 692 -1.85 -18.22 -54.05
N SER A 693 -2.27 -17.05 -54.56
CA SER A 693 -3.68 -16.70 -54.70
C SER A 693 -4.47 -17.74 -55.50
N SER A 694 -5.79 -17.77 -55.26
CA SER A 694 -6.63 -18.92 -55.57
C SER A 694 -6.57 -19.43 -57.02
N ILE A 695 -6.64 -20.75 -57.21
CA ILE A 695 -6.91 -21.41 -58.50
C ILE A 695 -8.39 -21.78 -58.60
N ALA A 696 -8.99 -21.63 -59.78
CA ALA A 696 -10.37 -22.07 -59.98
C ALA A 696 -10.45 -23.59 -60.15
N ALA A 697 -11.21 -24.25 -59.30
CA ALA A 697 -11.76 -25.57 -59.57
C ALA A 697 -13.10 -25.40 -60.30
N GLY A 698 -13.10 -24.71 -61.45
CA GLY A 698 -14.32 -24.30 -62.16
C GLY A 698 -13.97 -23.58 -63.47
N ASN A 699 -14.71 -22.52 -63.81
CA ASN A 699 -14.35 -21.63 -64.92
C ASN A 699 -12.95 -21.04 -64.68
N PRO A 700 -12.06 -21.04 -65.69
CA PRO A 700 -10.70 -20.53 -65.54
C PRO A 700 -10.68 -19.08 -65.03
N ILE A 701 -9.73 -18.76 -64.13
CA ILE A 701 -9.48 -17.39 -63.62
C ILE A 701 -8.03 -16.96 -63.80
N LEU A 702 -7.80 -15.66 -64.00
CA LEU A 702 -6.47 -15.04 -64.00
C LEU A 702 -5.77 -15.26 -62.65
N ILE A 703 -4.56 -15.82 -62.67
CA ILE A 703 -3.71 -15.92 -61.47
C ILE A 703 -3.13 -14.56 -61.13
N ASN A 704 -3.25 -14.16 -59.86
CA ASN A 704 -2.44 -13.08 -59.31
C ASN A 704 -1.17 -13.68 -58.70
N SER A 705 0.00 -13.27 -59.17
CA SER A 705 1.30 -13.87 -58.82
C SER A 705 1.83 -13.49 -57.42
N SER A 706 1.01 -12.87 -56.58
CA SER A 706 1.35 -12.50 -55.20
C SER A 706 1.28 -13.70 -54.25
N VAL A 707 2.33 -13.91 -53.46
CA VAL A 707 2.35 -14.87 -52.34
C VAL A 707 1.46 -14.35 -51.21
N GLU A 708 0.47 -15.13 -50.77
CA GLU A 708 -0.41 -14.77 -49.64
C GLU A 708 0.22 -15.12 -48.29
N GLU A 709 0.83 -16.31 -48.18
CA GLU A 709 1.44 -16.79 -46.94
C GLU A 709 2.55 -17.83 -47.19
N GLU A 710 3.38 -18.06 -46.17
CA GLU A 710 4.37 -19.15 -46.13
C GLU A 710 3.83 -20.31 -45.29
N PHE A 711 3.97 -21.53 -45.82
CA PHE A 711 3.54 -22.76 -45.17
C PHE A 711 4.68 -23.76 -45.10
N TYR A 712 4.79 -24.52 -44.01
CA TYR A 712 5.80 -25.56 -43.83
C TYR A 712 5.12 -26.93 -43.80
N LEU A 713 5.66 -27.89 -44.56
CA LEU A 713 5.22 -29.30 -44.54
C LEU A 713 6.42 -30.25 -44.44
N PRO A 714 6.28 -31.43 -43.82
CA PRO A 714 7.31 -32.46 -43.82
C PRO A 714 7.79 -32.81 -45.23
N GLN A 715 9.11 -32.84 -45.44
CA GLN A 715 9.73 -33.17 -46.73
C GLN A 715 9.30 -34.55 -47.24
N LYS A 716 9.07 -35.50 -46.34
CA LYS A 716 8.58 -36.85 -46.68
C LYS A 716 7.20 -36.87 -47.35
N TRP A 717 6.37 -35.83 -47.15
CA TRP A 717 5.04 -35.73 -47.74
C TRP A 717 5.07 -35.10 -49.14
N VAL A 718 5.83 -34.03 -49.31
CA VAL A 718 5.84 -33.22 -50.54
C VAL A 718 7.02 -33.53 -51.47
N GLY A 719 8.01 -34.29 -51.01
CA GLY A 719 9.23 -34.64 -51.73
C GLY A 719 10.33 -33.57 -51.68
N SER A 720 11.58 -34.01 -51.78
CA SER A 720 12.79 -33.16 -51.65
C SER A 720 13.06 -32.23 -52.84
N SER A 721 12.32 -32.33 -53.94
CA SER A 721 12.53 -31.49 -55.14
C SER A 721 12.00 -30.06 -54.92
N ASN A 722 12.78 -29.01 -55.21
CA ASN A 722 12.39 -27.60 -55.01
C ASN A 722 11.20 -27.10 -55.87
N ASN A 723 10.64 -27.95 -56.73
CA ASN A 723 9.62 -27.59 -57.71
C ASN A 723 8.20 -27.83 -57.17
N THR A 724 7.85 -27.33 -55.98
CA THR A 724 6.50 -27.49 -55.43
C THR A 724 5.99 -26.19 -54.81
N TYR A 725 4.71 -25.88 -55.03
CA TYR A 725 4.03 -24.71 -54.49
C TYR A 725 2.60 -25.06 -54.04
N MET A 726 1.92 -24.13 -53.36
CA MET A 726 0.57 -24.33 -52.84
C MET A 726 -0.40 -23.31 -53.43
N VAL A 727 -1.63 -23.72 -53.71
CA VAL A 727 -2.69 -22.84 -54.23
C VAL A 727 -4.00 -23.07 -53.49
N LYS A 728 -4.71 -21.99 -53.19
CA LYS A 728 -6.03 -22.06 -52.54
C LYS A 728 -7.12 -22.38 -53.57
N VAL A 729 -8.01 -23.31 -53.28
CA VAL A 729 -9.06 -23.72 -54.23
C VAL A 729 -10.27 -22.80 -54.13
N LYS A 730 -10.77 -22.37 -55.30
CA LYS A 730 -12.04 -21.63 -55.43
C LYS A 730 -12.98 -22.36 -56.39
N GLY A 731 -14.18 -22.72 -55.93
CA GLY A 731 -15.16 -23.52 -56.67
C GLY A 731 -15.19 -25.00 -56.26
N ASP A 732 -16.10 -25.75 -56.86
CA ASP A 732 -16.49 -27.11 -56.46
C ASP A 732 -16.44 -28.12 -57.62
N SER A 733 -15.82 -27.81 -58.77
CA SER A 733 -15.73 -28.76 -59.90
C SER A 733 -14.88 -29.99 -59.59
N MET A 734 -14.18 -30.03 -58.46
CA MET A 734 -13.29 -31.13 -58.06
C MET A 734 -13.77 -31.87 -56.81
N ILE A 735 -15.05 -31.72 -56.44
CA ILE A 735 -15.60 -32.23 -55.17
C ILE A 735 -15.51 -33.75 -55.03
N ASN A 736 -15.73 -34.52 -56.10
CA ASN A 736 -15.62 -35.99 -56.07
C ASN A 736 -14.16 -36.47 -56.02
N ALA A 737 -13.19 -35.60 -56.30
CA ALA A 737 -11.77 -35.84 -56.02
C ALA A 737 -11.39 -35.47 -54.58
N ASN A 738 -12.37 -35.20 -53.70
CA ASN A 738 -12.18 -34.74 -52.32
C ASN A 738 -11.41 -33.41 -52.23
N ILE A 739 -11.61 -32.52 -53.21
CA ILE A 739 -11.05 -31.16 -53.22
C ILE A 739 -12.23 -30.18 -53.14
N CYS A 740 -12.36 -29.52 -51.99
CA CYS A 740 -13.46 -28.60 -51.70
C CYS A 740 -13.05 -27.14 -51.85
N ASN A 741 -14.03 -26.25 -52.00
CA ASN A 741 -13.79 -24.81 -51.99
C ASN A 741 -13.16 -24.38 -50.65
N GLY A 742 -12.02 -23.70 -50.69
CA GLY A 742 -11.26 -23.26 -49.52
C GLY A 742 -10.09 -24.17 -49.12
N ASP A 743 -10.01 -25.40 -49.66
CA ASP A 743 -8.87 -26.30 -49.45
C ASP A 743 -7.59 -25.73 -50.09
N ILE A 744 -6.41 -26.12 -49.61
CA ILE A 744 -5.13 -25.73 -50.20
C ILE A 744 -4.50 -26.94 -50.90
N VAL A 745 -4.22 -26.84 -52.19
CA VAL A 745 -3.67 -27.94 -52.99
C VAL A 745 -2.17 -27.74 -53.16
N VAL A 746 -1.39 -28.80 -52.91
CA VAL A 746 0.05 -28.84 -53.17
C VAL A 746 0.28 -29.26 -54.62
N ILE A 747 0.89 -28.38 -55.41
CA ILE A 747 1.21 -28.59 -56.82
C ILE A 747 2.70 -28.84 -56.97
N ARG A 748 3.05 -29.88 -57.73
CA ARG A 748 4.40 -30.13 -58.22
C ARG A 748 4.55 -29.51 -59.59
N GLN A 749 5.45 -28.56 -59.73
CA GLN A 749 5.70 -27.84 -60.98
C GLN A 749 6.35 -28.78 -62.01
N GLN A 750 5.66 -28.97 -63.11
CA GLN A 750 6.06 -29.80 -64.25
C GLN A 750 5.24 -29.39 -65.47
N ASN A 751 5.82 -29.50 -66.67
CA ASN A 751 5.20 -29.02 -67.91
C ASN A 751 4.37 -30.09 -68.64
N THR A 752 4.22 -31.26 -68.02
CA THR A 752 3.49 -32.42 -68.57
C THR A 752 2.68 -33.09 -67.46
N ALA A 753 1.53 -33.66 -67.77
CA ALA A 753 0.73 -34.47 -66.85
C ALA A 753 0.44 -35.85 -67.47
N ASN A 754 0.37 -36.90 -66.66
CA ASN A 754 -0.05 -38.21 -67.12
C ASN A 754 -1.59 -38.31 -67.16
N ASN A 755 -2.11 -39.25 -67.95
CA ASN A 755 -3.55 -39.51 -67.98
C ASN A 755 -4.07 -39.85 -66.58
N TYR A 756 -5.21 -39.25 -66.25
CA TYR A 756 -5.92 -39.30 -64.98
C TYR A 756 -5.26 -38.59 -63.79
N GLU A 757 -4.15 -37.87 -63.97
CA GLU A 757 -3.62 -36.98 -62.91
C GLU A 757 -4.46 -35.70 -62.79
N ILE A 758 -4.54 -35.15 -61.59
CA ILE A 758 -5.15 -33.83 -61.39
C ILE A 758 -4.08 -32.79 -61.68
N ALA A 759 -4.28 -31.98 -62.72
CA ALA A 759 -3.32 -31.00 -63.19
C ALA A 759 -3.85 -29.57 -62.99
N ALA A 760 -2.95 -28.67 -62.60
CA ALA A 760 -3.13 -27.24 -62.74
C ALA A 760 -2.72 -26.86 -64.16
N VAL A 761 -3.67 -26.33 -64.91
CA VAL A 761 -3.51 -26.01 -66.34
C VAL A 761 -3.87 -24.56 -66.58
N ASP A 762 -3.07 -23.91 -67.42
CA ASP A 762 -3.33 -22.57 -67.95
C ASP A 762 -3.96 -22.66 -69.34
N LEU A 763 -5.06 -21.95 -69.50
CA LEU A 763 -5.90 -21.84 -70.69
C LEU A 763 -6.04 -20.36 -71.03
N ASP A 764 -5.27 -19.91 -72.03
CA ASP A 764 -5.28 -18.51 -72.50
C ASP A 764 -5.14 -17.46 -71.37
N GLY A 765 -4.24 -17.71 -70.40
CA GLY A 765 -3.97 -16.82 -69.26
C GLY A 765 -4.89 -17.01 -68.06
N ASN A 766 -5.81 -17.99 -68.11
CA ASN A 766 -6.67 -18.36 -67.00
C ASN A 766 -6.38 -19.79 -66.55
N THR A 767 -6.33 -19.99 -65.23
CA THR A 767 -5.94 -21.27 -64.66
C THR A 767 -7.09 -22.05 -64.06
N THR A 768 -7.01 -23.37 -64.19
CA THR A 768 -8.00 -24.29 -63.64
C THR A 768 -7.36 -25.56 -63.12
N LEU A 769 -7.99 -26.20 -62.15
CA LEU A 769 -7.64 -27.54 -61.66
C LEU A 769 -8.61 -28.57 -62.23
N LYS A 770 -8.11 -29.54 -62.99
CA LYS A 770 -8.92 -30.58 -63.65
C LYS A 770 -8.16 -31.90 -63.75
N ARG A 771 -8.88 -33.01 -63.96
CA ARG A 771 -8.26 -34.30 -64.27
C ARG A 771 -7.85 -34.33 -65.76
N PHE A 772 -6.59 -34.62 -66.01
CA PHE A 772 -5.98 -34.57 -67.34
C PHE A 772 -6.17 -35.89 -68.09
N VAL A 773 -6.70 -35.86 -69.32
CA VAL A 773 -6.85 -37.05 -70.17
C VAL A 773 -6.41 -36.73 -71.60
N LYS A 774 -5.29 -37.27 -72.05
CA LYS A 774 -4.80 -37.18 -73.43
C LYS A 774 -5.39 -38.29 -74.30
N MET A 775 -6.02 -37.91 -75.40
CA MET A 775 -6.63 -38.79 -76.42
C MET A 775 -6.08 -38.40 -77.81
N GLY A 776 -4.99 -39.03 -78.22
CA GLY A 776 -4.29 -38.69 -79.46
C GLY A 776 -3.77 -37.24 -79.43
N ASP A 777 -4.21 -36.43 -80.40
CA ASP A 777 -3.85 -35.01 -80.55
C ASP A 777 -4.73 -34.05 -79.74
N THR A 778 -5.71 -34.59 -78.99
CA THR A 778 -6.64 -33.80 -78.16
C THR A 778 -6.47 -34.10 -76.68
N ILE A 779 -6.69 -33.08 -75.85
CA ILE A 779 -6.63 -33.16 -74.39
C ILE A 779 -8.00 -32.83 -73.84
N LEU A 780 -8.49 -33.67 -72.93
CA LEU A 780 -9.75 -33.51 -72.23
C LEU A 780 -9.46 -33.23 -70.76
N LEU A 781 -9.91 -32.07 -70.29
CA LEU A 781 -9.81 -31.64 -68.90
C LEU A 781 -11.14 -31.94 -68.21
N MET A 782 -11.15 -33.04 -67.46
CA MET A 782 -12.34 -33.61 -66.83
C MET A 782 -12.57 -32.98 -65.44
N PRO A 783 -13.76 -32.42 -65.15
CA PRO A 783 -14.15 -32.10 -63.80
C PRO A 783 -14.49 -33.38 -63.01
N GLU A 784 -14.40 -33.29 -61.69
CA GLU A 784 -14.82 -34.30 -60.72
C GLU A 784 -16.11 -33.83 -60.02
N ASN A 785 -17.02 -33.27 -60.80
CA ASN A 785 -18.35 -32.84 -60.38
C ASN A 785 -19.28 -32.96 -61.60
N PRO A 786 -20.35 -33.78 -61.54
CA PRO A 786 -21.28 -33.98 -62.66
C PRO A 786 -21.97 -32.72 -63.18
N SER A 787 -21.99 -31.64 -62.39
CA SER A 787 -22.58 -30.35 -62.78
C SER A 787 -21.74 -29.56 -63.78
N TYR A 788 -20.55 -30.05 -64.16
CA TYR A 788 -19.62 -29.37 -65.05
C TYR A 788 -19.31 -30.25 -66.26
N GLU A 789 -19.27 -29.65 -67.45
CA GLU A 789 -18.87 -30.35 -68.67
C GLU A 789 -17.33 -30.43 -68.82
N PRO A 790 -16.79 -31.51 -69.40
CA PRO A 790 -15.37 -31.59 -69.76
C PRO A 790 -14.93 -30.50 -70.74
N ILE A 791 -13.72 -29.97 -70.57
CA ILE A 791 -13.14 -28.98 -71.47
C ILE A 791 -12.19 -29.68 -72.44
N GLN A 792 -12.51 -29.68 -73.74
CA GLN A 792 -11.66 -30.24 -74.78
C GLN A 792 -10.76 -29.15 -75.39
N VAL A 793 -9.45 -29.40 -75.43
CA VAL A 793 -8.44 -28.46 -75.96
C VAL A 793 -7.42 -29.20 -76.82
N SER A 794 -6.90 -28.51 -77.83
CA SER A 794 -5.77 -29.00 -78.63
C SER A 794 -4.44 -28.80 -77.90
N GLU A 795 -3.42 -29.61 -78.18
CA GLU A 795 -2.14 -29.61 -77.44
C GLU A 795 -1.41 -28.25 -77.40
N GLY A 796 -1.69 -27.34 -78.34
CA GLY A 796 -1.13 -25.98 -78.37
C GLY A 796 -1.95 -24.89 -77.67
N GLN A 797 -3.15 -25.19 -77.17
CA GLN A 797 -4.07 -24.21 -76.54
C GLN A 797 -4.01 -24.21 -75.01
N MET A 798 -3.12 -25.01 -74.42
CA MET A 798 -3.01 -25.13 -72.97
C MET A 798 -1.55 -25.36 -72.56
N SER A 799 -1.20 -24.94 -71.35
CA SER A 799 0.06 -25.32 -70.73
C SER A 799 -0.17 -25.94 -69.35
N VAL A 800 0.52 -27.04 -69.06
CA VAL A 800 0.50 -27.64 -67.73
C VAL A 800 1.44 -26.85 -66.83
N LEU A 801 0.89 -26.28 -65.76
CA LEU A 801 1.66 -25.56 -64.74
C LEU A 801 2.24 -26.53 -63.70
N GLY A 802 1.52 -27.62 -63.44
CA GLY A 802 1.95 -28.68 -62.56
C GLY A 802 0.87 -29.70 -62.25
N VAL A 803 1.22 -30.69 -61.44
CA VAL A 803 0.32 -31.79 -61.02
C VAL A 803 0.08 -31.71 -59.52
N ALA A 804 -1.18 -31.87 -59.10
CA ALA A 804 -1.57 -31.92 -57.71
C ALA A 804 -1.08 -33.22 -57.05
N VAL A 805 -0.37 -33.07 -55.94
CA VAL A 805 0.24 -34.19 -55.20
C VAL A 805 -0.30 -34.32 -53.79
N GLY A 806 -0.95 -33.30 -53.26
CA GLY A 806 -1.63 -33.39 -51.97
C GLY A 806 -2.64 -32.27 -51.75
N VAL A 807 -3.49 -32.44 -50.74
CA VAL A 807 -4.54 -31.50 -50.34
C VAL A 807 -4.44 -31.26 -48.84
N LEU A 808 -4.44 -30.00 -48.44
CA LEU A 808 -4.41 -29.56 -47.06
C LEU A 808 -5.78 -28.98 -46.69
N LYS A 809 -6.40 -29.51 -45.64
CA LYS A 809 -7.71 -29.12 -45.12
C LYS A 809 -7.55 -28.59 -43.69
N LYS A 810 -8.13 -27.43 -43.39
CA LYS A 810 -8.15 -26.87 -42.02
C LYS A 810 -9.30 -27.51 -41.22
N LEU A 811 -9.03 -27.94 -39.99
CA LEU A 811 -10.01 -28.59 -39.11
C LEU A 811 -10.88 -27.59 -38.33
#